data_AF-A0A954HLU0-F1
#
_entry.id   AF-A0A954HLU0-F1
#
_cell.length_a   1.000
_cell.length_b   1.000
_cell.length_c   1.000
_cell.angle_alpha   90.00
_cell.angle_beta   90.00
_cell.angle_gamma   90.00
#
_symmetry.space_group_name_H-M   'P 1'
#
loop_
_entity.id
_entity.type
_entity.pdbx_description
1 polymer ?
#
loop_
_entity_poly.entity_id
_entity_poly.type
_entity_poly.pdbx_seq_one_letter_code
_entity_poly.pdbx_strand_id
1 'polypeptide(L)'
;LKLIITSATLDLDAFSRHFDGAPILIVEGRSHPVEIRYRPRDERDETADPPQAIVEVLREIEAEEGGAPRGDVLVFLSGEQEIRDCADHLRKALLRDTEILPLYARLSHAEQQRIFSPHPGRRVVLSTNVAETSLTVPGIRYVIDTGLARISRYSSRSQVQRLPIEAVSQASANQRAGRCGRVAPGICIRLYSEVDFNSRDEFTSPEILRTNLASVILQTLNMKLGAIEEFPFIDPPKPAAIRDGYSTLFELGAIDEQNRLTDIGRQISRLPVDPRIARMILAAHDENCLHEILIIAAALELQDPRERPIDKQQAADEAHEQFRDPDSDFLSFLKLWDFYHKLKEEQSHSRLRKACVQNYLSYNRLREWADIFRQLRQLVEESGLKPHPRKDDSAAIHRALLPGLLSNIAMRSDTNEYTGSGQQKYFLWPGSGVFEKKPKWVISAELIETSKRYARTVAKISPNWIEPAAPHLVKKTWSDPRWSGEAGSAMATEKVTLFGLTIVPRRSVHYGKIDPEQSRTLMLQYGLVEGDINLQIDFLAHNQKFIHDLEQQQARSRRYDLIPSQELQFAFYDQRIPEDVYDAVSLKKWWKEASRKTPTLLNMRLEDFFETQAEAIDESEFPNAIKMGKMQFPLEYHLEPGAEEDGVTVSIPQESLNQLSPQRLGWLVPGLLEEKVAAMIKSLPKSVRRMLVPAPETAKQVVSKLEFGKGSFEETVAEMLSQISG
;
A
#
# COMPACT_ATOMS: atom_id res chain seq x y z
N LEU A 1 46.33 -1.50 -10.34
CA LEU A 1 45.36 -2.62 -10.41
C LEU A 1 45.26 -3.07 -11.87
N LYS A 2 45.32 -4.37 -12.17
CA LYS A 2 45.04 -4.89 -13.52
C LYS A 2 43.72 -5.68 -13.45
N LEU A 3 42.80 -5.43 -14.38
CA LEU A 3 41.52 -6.15 -14.49
C LEU A 3 41.59 -7.07 -15.71
N ILE A 4 41.27 -8.35 -15.52
CA ILE A 4 41.18 -9.34 -16.60
C ILE A 4 39.75 -9.89 -16.57
N ILE A 5 39.04 -9.76 -17.67
CA ILE A 5 37.66 -10.27 -17.82
C ILE A 5 37.73 -11.52 -18.71
N THR A 6 37.30 -12.65 -18.17
CA THR A 6 37.26 -13.93 -18.91
C THR A 6 35.80 -14.29 -19.20
N SER A 7 35.49 -14.62 -20.46
CA SER A 7 34.16 -15.01 -20.88
C SER A 7 34.19 -16.22 -21.79
N ALA A 8 33.16 -17.07 -21.69
CA ALA A 8 32.94 -18.18 -22.61
C ALA A 8 32.10 -17.78 -23.83
N THR A 9 31.21 -16.77 -23.75
CA THR A 9 30.17 -16.50 -24.77
C THR A 9 29.63 -15.06 -24.80
N LEU A 10 30.34 -14.08 -24.24
CA LEU A 10 29.85 -12.68 -24.21
C LEU A 10 30.06 -11.98 -25.56
N ASP A 11 29.26 -10.95 -25.80
CA ASP A 11 29.56 -9.88 -26.78
C ASP A 11 30.87 -9.20 -26.37
N LEU A 12 31.99 -9.72 -26.87
CA LEU A 12 33.34 -9.23 -26.54
C LEU A 12 33.54 -7.78 -27.00
N ASP A 13 32.84 -7.38 -28.07
CA ASP A 13 32.91 -6.04 -28.65
C ASP A 13 32.21 -5.00 -27.77
N ALA A 14 31.07 -5.33 -27.15
CA ALA A 14 30.44 -4.47 -26.15
C ALA A 14 31.37 -4.21 -24.95
N PHE A 15 32.02 -5.26 -24.44
CA PHE A 15 32.99 -5.12 -23.35
C PHE A 15 34.22 -4.32 -23.76
N SER A 16 34.79 -4.59 -24.93
CA SER A 16 35.93 -3.84 -25.44
C SER A 16 35.59 -2.36 -25.57
N ARG A 17 34.46 -2.00 -26.19
CA ARG A 17 33.98 -0.62 -26.30
C ARG A 17 33.74 0.05 -24.95
N HIS A 18 33.17 -0.69 -24.00
CA HIS A 18 32.91 -0.18 -22.65
C HIS A 18 34.19 0.15 -21.87
N PHE A 19 35.26 -0.63 -22.08
CA PHE A 19 36.56 -0.43 -21.46
C PHE A 19 37.58 0.21 -22.42
N ASP A 20 37.17 1.27 -23.12
CA ASP A 20 38.03 2.13 -23.95
C ASP A 20 38.83 1.38 -25.03
N GLY A 21 38.21 0.39 -25.67
CA GLY A 21 38.85 -0.44 -26.70
C GLY A 21 39.81 -1.49 -26.12
N ALA A 22 39.51 -2.03 -24.94
CA ALA A 22 40.33 -3.05 -24.29
C ALA A 22 40.62 -4.24 -25.25
N PRO A 23 41.86 -4.75 -25.29
CA PRO A 23 42.24 -5.79 -26.23
C PRO A 23 41.51 -7.10 -25.93
N ILE A 24 40.96 -7.72 -26.98
CA ILE A 24 40.29 -9.01 -26.91
C ILE A 24 41.33 -10.10 -27.22
N LEU A 25 41.49 -11.05 -26.30
CA LEU A 25 42.33 -12.23 -26.48
C LEU A 25 41.45 -13.47 -26.56
N ILE A 26 41.44 -14.12 -27.74
CA ILE A 26 40.67 -15.34 -27.97
C ILE A 26 41.58 -16.54 -27.71
N VAL A 27 41.17 -17.40 -26.77
CA VAL A 27 41.85 -18.67 -26.48
C VAL A 27 40.92 -19.80 -26.89
N GLU A 28 41.15 -20.39 -28.06
CA GLU A 28 40.32 -21.47 -28.57
C GLU A 28 40.58 -22.78 -27.82
N GLY A 29 39.50 -23.40 -27.33
CA GLY A 29 39.55 -24.76 -26.80
C GLY A 29 39.63 -25.80 -27.93
N ARG A 30 40.01 -27.03 -27.58
CA ARG A 30 39.89 -28.17 -28.50
C ARG A 30 38.42 -28.60 -28.57
N SER A 31 37.65 -28.03 -29.48
CA SER A 31 36.30 -28.49 -29.81
C SER A 31 36.32 -29.28 -31.11
N HIS A 32 35.45 -30.29 -31.19
CA HIS A 32 35.19 -31.05 -32.39
C HIS A 32 34.03 -30.40 -33.17
N PRO A 33 33.98 -30.57 -34.50
CA PRO A 33 32.90 -30.00 -35.32
C PRO A 33 31.53 -30.54 -34.89
N VAL A 34 30.53 -29.65 -34.89
CA VAL A 34 29.13 -29.98 -34.59
C VAL A 34 28.29 -29.74 -35.84
N GLU A 35 27.59 -30.77 -36.30
CA GLU A 35 26.60 -30.66 -37.37
C GLU A 35 25.28 -30.13 -36.80
N ILE A 36 24.71 -29.08 -37.39
CA ILE A 36 23.40 -28.53 -36.99
C ILE A 36 22.33 -29.03 -37.95
N ARG A 37 21.27 -29.66 -37.42
CA ARG A 37 20.08 -30.06 -38.16
C ARG A 37 18.85 -29.36 -37.62
N TYR A 38 18.02 -28.81 -38.49
CA TYR A 38 16.75 -28.19 -38.12
C TYR A 38 15.60 -29.13 -38.46
N ARG A 39 14.76 -29.42 -37.47
CA ARG A 39 13.57 -30.26 -37.58
C ARG A 39 12.39 -29.54 -36.93
N PRO A 40 11.85 -28.50 -37.57
CA PRO A 40 10.70 -27.78 -37.02
C PRO A 40 9.53 -28.73 -36.80
N ARG A 41 8.82 -28.52 -35.70
CA ARG A 41 7.53 -29.18 -35.45
C ARG A 41 6.45 -28.50 -36.28
N ASP A 42 5.44 -29.25 -36.73
CA ASP A 42 4.29 -28.65 -37.39
C ASP A 42 3.43 -27.92 -36.34
N GLU A 43 3.45 -26.59 -36.37
CA GLU A 43 2.73 -25.73 -35.41
C GLU A 43 1.20 -25.83 -35.56
N ARG A 44 0.70 -26.37 -36.68
CA ARG A 44 -0.75 -26.53 -36.94
C ARG A 44 -1.31 -27.84 -36.42
N ASP A 45 -0.45 -28.74 -35.98
CA ASP A 45 -0.83 -30.04 -35.44
C ASP A 45 -0.82 -29.99 -33.92
N GLU A 46 -2.00 -29.81 -33.31
CA GLU A 46 -2.20 -29.88 -31.86
C GLU A 46 -1.77 -31.24 -31.25
N THR A 47 -1.53 -32.27 -32.08
CA THR A 47 -1.06 -33.60 -31.67
C THR A 47 0.46 -33.77 -31.70
N ALA A 48 1.22 -32.79 -32.23
CA ALA A 48 2.67 -32.85 -32.30
C ALA A 48 3.31 -32.60 -30.92
N ASP A 49 3.11 -33.49 -29.94
CA ASP A 49 3.63 -33.43 -28.58
C ASP A 49 5.19 -33.37 -28.58
N PRO A 50 5.88 -32.46 -27.84
CA PRO A 50 7.35 -32.39 -27.85
C PRO A 50 8.05 -33.74 -27.57
N PRO A 51 7.58 -34.58 -26.63
CA PRO A 51 8.07 -35.94 -26.44
C PRO A 51 8.01 -36.83 -27.69
N GLN A 52 6.97 -36.73 -28.52
CA GLN A 52 6.83 -37.54 -29.72
C GLN A 52 7.89 -37.17 -30.77
N ALA A 53 8.10 -35.87 -30.99
CA ALA A 53 9.16 -35.40 -31.88
C ALA A 53 10.55 -35.85 -31.41
N ILE A 54 10.80 -35.85 -30.09
CA ILE A 54 12.04 -36.36 -29.51
C ILE A 54 12.21 -37.87 -29.79
N VAL A 55 11.16 -38.67 -29.65
CA VAL A 55 11.19 -40.12 -29.96
C VAL A 55 11.53 -40.36 -31.43
N GLU A 56 10.93 -39.60 -32.35
CA GLU A 56 11.21 -39.74 -33.78
C GLU A 56 12.65 -39.39 -34.13
N VAL A 57 13.20 -38.33 -33.52
CA VAL A 57 14.61 -37.98 -33.65
C VAL A 57 15.51 -39.09 -33.12
N LEU A 58 15.19 -39.67 -31.96
CA LEU A 58 15.96 -40.76 -31.38
C LEU A 58 15.96 -42.00 -32.30
N ARG A 59 14.83 -42.34 -32.92
CA ARG A 59 14.73 -43.44 -33.88
C ARG A 59 15.51 -43.19 -35.16
N GLU A 60 15.56 -41.95 -35.65
CA GLU A 60 16.40 -41.57 -36.78
C GLU A 60 17.88 -41.72 -36.45
N ILE A 61 18.30 -41.27 -35.27
CA ILE A 61 19.68 -41.47 -34.79
C ILE A 61 20.02 -42.97 -34.74
N GLU A 62 19.13 -43.81 -34.18
CA GLU A 62 19.33 -45.26 -34.15
C GLU A 62 19.44 -45.88 -35.55
N ALA A 63 18.59 -45.44 -36.49
CA ALA A 63 18.60 -45.93 -37.86
C ALA A 63 19.89 -45.52 -38.61
N GLU A 64 20.35 -44.28 -38.44
CA GLU A 64 21.57 -43.76 -39.07
C GLU A 64 22.84 -44.44 -38.55
N GLU A 65 22.88 -44.82 -37.26
CA GLU A 65 24.03 -45.52 -36.70
C GLU A 65 24.16 -46.96 -37.17
N GLY A 66 23.04 -47.61 -37.55
CA GLY A 66 23.00 -48.93 -38.19
C GLY A 66 23.62 -50.07 -37.35
N GLY A 67 23.76 -49.90 -36.03
CA GLY A 67 24.51 -50.82 -35.16
C GLY A 67 24.47 -50.46 -33.68
N ALA A 68 25.56 -50.73 -32.94
CA ALA A 68 25.66 -50.37 -31.52
C ALA A 68 25.69 -48.84 -31.33
N PRO A 69 25.07 -48.31 -30.26
CA PRO A 69 25.04 -46.87 -30.01
C PRO A 69 26.43 -46.25 -29.98
N ARG A 70 26.63 -45.13 -30.69
CA ARG A 70 27.95 -44.47 -30.80
C ARG A 70 28.14 -43.31 -29.83
N GLY A 71 27.15 -43.04 -28.98
CA GLY A 71 27.22 -41.98 -27.97
C GLY A 71 25.87 -41.68 -27.35
N ASP A 72 25.93 -40.84 -26.32
CA ASP A 72 24.79 -40.43 -25.52
C ASP A 72 24.08 -39.20 -26.12
N VAL A 73 22.81 -39.04 -25.76
CA VAL A 73 21.95 -37.96 -26.22
C VAL A 73 21.63 -37.04 -25.05
N LEU A 74 21.83 -35.74 -25.23
CA LEU A 74 21.41 -34.70 -24.29
C LEU A 74 20.21 -33.95 -24.88
N VAL A 75 19.08 -33.96 -24.18
CA VAL A 75 17.85 -33.28 -24.60
C VAL A 75 17.61 -32.09 -23.70
N PHE A 76 17.48 -30.89 -24.27
CA PHE A 76 17.15 -29.69 -23.52
C PHE A 76 15.64 -29.44 -23.49
N LEU A 77 15.08 -29.32 -22.29
CA LEU A 77 13.65 -29.09 -22.00
C LEU A 77 13.47 -27.87 -21.08
N SER A 78 12.27 -27.29 -21.09
CA SER A 78 11.97 -26.03 -20.40
C SER A 78 11.88 -26.15 -18.87
N GLY A 79 11.55 -27.33 -18.33
CA GLY A 79 11.35 -27.51 -16.89
C GLY A 79 11.22 -28.96 -16.43
N GLU A 80 11.03 -29.13 -15.12
CA GLU A 80 10.94 -30.42 -14.43
C GLU A 80 9.74 -31.25 -14.90
N GLN A 81 8.58 -30.62 -15.06
CA GLN A 81 7.36 -31.29 -15.50
C GLN A 81 7.53 -31.82 -16.93
N GLU A 82 8.06 -30.99 -17.81
CA GLU A 82 8.31 -31.34 -19.22
C GLU A 82 9.34 -32.47 -19.35
N ILE A 83 10.37 -32.49 -18.48
CA ILE A 83 11.33 -33.60 -18.38
C ILE A 83 10.65 -34.91 -17.99
N ARG A 84 9.72 -34.87 -17.04
CA ARG A 84 9.04 -36.08 -16.57
C ARG A 84 8.07 -36.63 -17.61
N ASP A 85 7.24 -35.77 -18.18
CA ASP A 85 6.27 -36.16 -19.22
C ASP A 85 7.02 -36.76 -20.43
N CYS A 86 8.14 -36.14 -20.81
CA CYS A 86 9.04 -36.67 -21.83
C CYS A 86 9.67 -38.02 -21.42
N ALA A 87 10.16 -38.16 -20.18
CA ALA A 87 10.76 -39.41 -19.70
C ALA A 87 9.76 -40.58 -19.76
N ASP A 88 8.52 -40.35 -19.33
CA ASP A 88 7.48 -41.37 -19.32
C ASP A 88 7.04 -41.77 -20.73
N HIS A 89 7.01 -40.81 -21.66
CA HIS A 89 6.75 -41.08 -23.08
C HIS A 89 7.88 -41.90 -23.72
N LEU A 90 9.14 -41.50 -23.49
CA LEU A 90 10.30 -42.20 -24.05
C LEU A 90 10.43 -43.63 -23.49
N ARG A 91 10.09 -43.86 -22.22
CA ARG A 91 10.07 -45.22 -21.62
C ARG A 91 9.06 -46.13 -22.32
N LYS A 92 7.93 -45.60 -22.77
CA LYS A 92 6.91 -46.34 -23.53
C LYS A 92 7.31 -46.58 -24.98
N ALA A 93 8.25 -45.80 -25.53
CA ALA A 93 8.72 -45.94 -26.90
C ALA A 93 9.60 -47.18 -27.14
N LEU A 94 10.03 -47.87 -26.07
CA LEU A 94 10.83 -49.10 -26.09
C LEU A 94 12.08 -49.02 -26.99
N LEU A 95 12.83 -47.92 -26.83
CA LEU A 95 14.10 -47.70 -27.53
C LEU A 95 15.13 -48.77 -27.15
N ARG A 96 15.93 -49.20 -28.12
CA ARG A 96 16.87 -50.31 -27.95
C ARG A 96 18.05 -49.89 -27.08
N ASP A 97 18.43 -50.74 -26.11
CA ASP A 97 19.62 -50.58 -25.28
C ASP A 97 19.80 -49.14 -24.70
N THR A 98 18.69 -48.50 -24.31
CA THR A 98 18.65 -47.06 -23.94
C THR A 98 18.21 -46.82 -22.49
N GLU A 99 19.02 -46.12 -21.71
CA GLU A 99 18.70 -45.61 -20.36
C GLU A 99 18.22 -44.15 -20.44
N ILE A 100 17.09 -43.82 -19.80
CA ILE A 100 16.54 -42.44 -19.76
C ILE A 100 16.76 -41.84 -18.37
N LEU A 101 17.53 -40.76 -18.28
CA LEU A 101 17.86 -40.08 -17.02
C LEU A 101 17.42 -38.61 -17.02
N PRO A 102 16.73 -38.13 -15.97
CA PRO A 102 16.47 -36.70 -15.80
C PRO A 102 17.68 -35.94 -15.24
N LEU A 103 17.80 -34.66 -15.57
CA LEU A 103 18.81 -33.73 -15.04
C LEU A 103 18.27 -32.31 -14.85
N TYR A 104 17.86 -31.96 -13.63
CA TYR A 104 17.43 -30.62 -13.25
C TYR A 104 17.87 -30.27 -11.81
N ALA A 105 17.89 -28.97 -11.48
CA ALA A 105 18.52 -28.45 -10.27
C ALA A 105 17.96 -29.04 -8.95
N ARG A 106 16.67 -29.40 -8.93
CA ARG A 106 16.01 -29.94 -7.73
C ARG A 106 16.36 -31.40 -7.42
N LEU A 107 16.88 -32.17 -8.39
CA LEU A 107 17.22 -33.59 -8.20
C LEU A 107 18.14 -33.82 -7.00
N SER A 108 18.00 -34.98 -6.36
CA SER A 108 18.92 -35.38 -5.30
C SER A 108 20.34 -35.55 -5.85
N HIS A 109 21.33 -35.37 -4.98
CA HIS A 109 22.74 -35.52 -5.39
C HIS A 109 23.05 -36.91 -5.95
N ALA A 110 22.43 -37.96 -5.40
CA ALA A 110 22.59 -39.32 -5.87
C ALA A 110 22.07 -39.49 -7.31
N GLU A 111 20.93 -38.88 -7.64
CA GLU A 111 20.36 -38.92 -8.99
C GLU A 111 21.22 -38.14 -9.99
N GLN A 112 21.74 -36.97 -9.60
CA GLN A 112 22.67 -36.22 -10.45
C GLN A 112 23.97 -37.00 -10.68
N GLN A 113 24.48 -37.71 -9.66
CA GLN A 113 25.70 -38.51 -9.80
C GLN A 113 25.56 -39.69 -10.75
N ARG A 114 24.34 -40.26 -10.92
CA ARG A 114 24.11 -41.37 -11.86
C ARG A 114 24.52 -41.04 -13.29
N ILE A 115 24.46 -39.77 -13.67
CA ILE A 115 24.84 -39.27 -15.00
C ILE A 115 26.33 -39.49 -15.30
N PHE A 116 27.16 -39.57 -14.26
CA PHE A 116 28.60 -39.82 -14.37
C PHE A 116 28.97 -41.29 -14.26
N SER A 117 28.05 -42.15 -13.83
CA SER A 117 28.31 -43.58 -13.69
C SER A 117 28.48 -44.24 -15.06
N PRO A 118 29.47 -45.16 -15.21
CA PRO A 118 29.60 -45.99 -16.41
C PRO A 118 28.30 -46.74 -16.71
N HIS A 119 27.96 -46.91 -17.98
CA HIS A 119 26.73 -47.58 -18.40
C HIS A 119 26.93 -48.38 -19.69
N PRO A 120 26.15 -49.46 -19.89
CA PRO A 120 26.07 -50.16 -21.16
C PRO A 120 24.99 -49.53 -22.05
N GLY A 121 25.26 -49.41 -23.36
CA GLY A 121 24.29 -48.91 -24.33
C GLY A 121 24.28 -47.38 -24.44
N ARG A 122 23.11 -46.81 -24.76
CA ARG A 122 22.88 -45.37 -24.91
C ARG A 122 22.27 -44.79 -23.64
N ARG A 123 22.70 -43.61 -23.26
CA ARG A 123 21.99 -42.79 -22.28
C ARG A 123 21.34 -41.58 -22.97
N VAL A 124 20.06 -41.36 -22.68
CA VAL A 124 19.31 -40.16 -23.04
C VAL A 124 19.12 -39.33 -21.77
N VAL A 125 19.85 -38.23 -21.66
CA VAL A 125 19.79 -37.30 -20.54
C VAL A 125 18.81 -36.18 -20.86
N LEU A 126 17.72 -36.08 -20.12
CA LEU A 126 16.70 -35.04 -20.28
C LEU A 126 16.99 -33.91 -19.28
N SER A 127 17.39 -32.73 -19.76
CA SER A 127 17.93 -31.67 -18.90
C SER A 127 17.32 -30.29 -19.13
N THR A 128 17.31 -29.47 -18.08
CA THR A 128 17.15 -28.01 -18.19
C THR A 128 18.49 -27.34 -18.52
N ASN A 129 18.59 -26.01 -18.35
CA ASN A 129 19.83 -25.26 -18.56
C ASN A 129 20.98 -25.65 -17.61
N VAL A 130 20.77 -26.57 -16.66
CA VAL A 130 21.84 -27.09 -15.78
C VAL A 130 22.99 -27.71 -16.57
N ALA A 131 22.69 -28.40 -17.69
CA ALA A 131 23.70 -28.95 -18.57
C ALA A 131 24.32 -27.91 -19.54
N GLU A 132 23.73 -26.71 -19.65
CA GLU A 132 24.20 -25.65 -20.54
C GLU A 132 25.46 -24.95 -19.99
N THR A 133 25.62 -24.79 -18.69
CA THR A 133 26.78 -24.07 -18.12
C THR A 133 27.41 -24.84 -16.97
N SER A 134 26.63 -25.16 -15.95
CA SER A 134 27.11 -25.62 -14.65
C SER A 134 27.61 -27.06 -14.62
N LEU A 135 27.13 -27.93 -15.52
CA LEU A 135 27.47 -29.35 -15.53
C LEU A 135 27.97 -29.82 -16.90
N THR A 136 29.04 -30.62 -16.89
CA THR A 136 29.54 -31.29 -18.08
C THR A 136 29.11 -32.74 -18.06
N VAL A 137 28.15 -33.10 -18.91
CA VAL A 137 27.72 -34.50 -19.06
C VAL A 137 28.73 -35.23 -19.96
N PRO A 138 29.35 -36.33 -19.51
CA PRO A 138 30.29 -37.10 -20.34
C PRO A 138 29.55 -37.88 -21.44
N GLY A 139 30.28 -38.27 -22.50
CA GLY A 139 29.76 -39.21 -23.52
C GLY A 139 28.73 -38.63 -24.51
N ILE A 140 28.34 -37.36 -24.36
CA ILE A 140 27.36 -36.73 -25.25
C ILE A 140 27.90 -36.58 -26.67
N ARG A 141 27.19 -37.18 -27.62
CA ARG A 141 27.46 -37.07 -29.06
C ARG A 141 26.29 -36.46 -29.84
N TYR A 142 25.10 -36.52 -29.26
CA TYR A 142 23.90 -35.96 -29.85
C TYR A 142 23.27 -34.96 -28.89
N VAL A 143 22.83 -33.82 -29.40
CA VAL A 143 22.01 -32.85 -28.67
C VAL A 143 20.67 -32.73 -29.36
N ILE A 144 19.58 -32.78 -28.61
CA ILE A 144 18.25 -32.42 -29.09
C ILE A 144 17.81 -31.16 -28.35
N ASP A 145 17.68 -30.04 -29.06
CA ASP A 145 17.33 -28.75 -28.48
C ASP A 145 15.89 -28.40 -28.82
N THR A 146 15.02 -28.37 -27.81
CA THR A 146 13.63 -27.88 -27.98
C THR A 146 13.57 -26.37 -28.20
N GLY A 147 14.65 -25.65 -27.91
CA GLY A 147 14.73 -24.20 -28.10
C GLY A 147 14.01 -23.38 -27.03
N LEU A 148 13.54 -24.00 -25.96
CA LEU A 148 12.80 -23.35 -24.87
C LEU A 148 13.57 -23.42 -23.55
N ALA A 149 13.32 -22.44 -22.68
CA ALA A 149 13.80 -22.41 -21.29
C ALA A 149 12.84 -21.63 -20.40
N ARG A 150 12.82 -21.95 -19.09
CA ARG A 150 12.22 -21.07 -18.09
C ARG A 150 13.19 -19.97 -17.71
N ILE A 151 12.83 -18.72 -17.96
CA ILE A 151 13.67 -17.55 -17.67
C ILE A 151 13.03 -16.75 -16.54
N SER A 152 13.81 -16.45 -15.51
CA SER A 152 13.35 -15.59 -14.41
C SER A 152 13.13 -14.16 -14.91
N ARG A 153 11.92 -13.63 -14.67
CA ARG A 153 11.53 -12.27 -15.02
C ARG A 153 10.90 -11.59 -13.80
N TYR A 154 11.48 -10.48 -13.37
CA TYR A 154 10.86 -9.60 -12.39
C TYR A 154 9.93 -8.60 -13.07
N SER A 155 8.72 -8.46 -12.54
CA SER A 155 7.76 -7.44 -12.98
C SER A 155 7.70 -6.31 -11.96
N SER A 156 8.28 -5.15 -12.27
CA SER A 156 8.25 -3.98 -11.38
C SER A 156 6.82 -3.49 -11.10
N ARG A 157 5.87 -3.72 -12.02
CA ARG A 157 4.46 -3.31 -11.82
C ARG A 157 3.76 -4.15 -10.76
N SER A 158 4.01 -5.46 -10.76
CA SER A 158 3.36 -6.38 -9.81
C SER A 158 4.26 -6.70 -8.62
N GLN A 159 5.54 -6.32 -8.65
CA GLN A 159 6.58 -6.70 -7.70
C GLN A 159 6.69 -8.22 -7.49
N VAL A 160 6.42 -8.98 -8.55
CA VAL A 160 6.35 -10.44 -8.54
C VAL A 160 7.38 -11.01 -9.49
N GLN A 161 8.03 -12.09 -9.06
CA GLN A 161 8.87 -12.91 -9.91
C GLN A 161 8.04 -13.90 -10.70
N ARG A 162 8.27 -13.94 -12.01
CA ARG A 162 7.64 -14.86 -12.97
C ARG A 162 8.70 -15.78 -13.55
N LEU A 163 8.26 -16.97 -13.95
CA LEU A 163 9.10 -17.99 -14.62
C LEU A 163 8.44 -18.44 -15.93
N PRO A 164 8.22 -17.51 -16.90
CA PRO A 164 7.69 -17.86 -18.21
C PRO A 164 8.60 -18.84 -18.95
N ILE A 165 7.99 -19.67 -19.79
CA ILE A 165 8.71 -20.44 -20.80
C ILE A 165 8.89 -19.52 -22.02
N GLU A 166 10.13 -19.30 -22.43
CA GLU A 166 10.50 -18.43 -23.55
C GLU A 166 11.47 -19.17 -24.48
N ALA A 167 11.58 -18.69 -25.72
CA ALA A 167 12.62 -19.13 -26.65
C ALA A 167 14.01 -18.73 -26.12
N VAL A 168 14.99 -19.62 -26.26
CA VAL A 168 16.39 -19.32 -25.91
C VAL A 168 17.02 -18.41 -26.94
N SER A 169 18.01 -17.60 -26.52
CA SER A 169 18.82 -16.79 -27.43
C SER A 169 19.68 -17.65 -28.36
N GLN A 170 20.19 -17.04 -29.43
CA GLN A 170 21.12 -17.71 -30.35
C GLN A 170 22.38 -18.19 -29.62
N ALA A 171 22.94 -17.35 -28.73
CA ALA A 171 24.09 -17.70 -27.90
C ALA A 171 23.83 -18.93 -27.03
N SER A 172 22.68 -19.00 -26.34
CA SER A 172 22.31 -20.17 -25.54
C SER A 172 22.10 -21.42 -26.40
N ALA A 173 21.41 -21.32 -27.55
CA ALA A 173 21.24 -22.43 -28.48
C ALA A 173 22.59 -22.94 -29.04
N ASN A 174 23.55 -22.04 -29.26
CA ASN A 174 24.90 -22.40 -29.70
C ASN A 174 25.71 -23.06 -28.57
N GLN A 175 25.56 -22.62 -27.32
CA GLN A 175 26.16 -23.29 -26.15
C GLN A 175 25.62 -24.71 -25.95
N ARG A 176 24.31 -24.89 -26.13
CA ARG A 176 23.64 -26.19 -26.08
C ARG A 176 24.18 -27.11 -27.17
N ALA A 177 24.29 -26.62 -28.40
CA ALA A 177 24.90 -27.37 -29.51
C ALA A 177 26.35 -27.77 -29.21
N GLY A 178 27.14 -26.87 -28.62
CA GLY A 178 28.53 -27.16 -28.24
C GLY A 178 28.71 -28.30 -27.23
N ARG A 179 27.63 -28.79 -26.59
CA ARG A 179 27.71 -29.91 -25.63
C ARG A 179 28.04 -31.25 -26.29
N CYS A 180 27.68 -31.46 -27.55
CA CYS A 180 28.05 -32.69 -28.27
C CYS A 180 29.41 -32.61 -28.99
N GLY A 181 30.06 -31.45 -29.02
CA GLY A 181 31.37 -31.26 -29.67
C GLY A 181 32.58 -31.40 -28.75
N ARG A 182 32.44 -31.98 -27.55
CA ARG A 182 33.49 -31.96 -26.52
C ARG A 182 34.50 -33.10 -26.59
N VAL A 183 34.06 -34.29 -27.00
CA VAL A 183 34.89 -35.51 -27.00
C VAL A 183 35.17 -36.01 -28.42
N ALA A 184 34.22 -35.81 -29.33
CA ALA A 184 34.27 -36.24 -30.72
C ALA A 184 33.32 -35.36 -31.55
N PRO A 185 33.32 -35.46 -32.90
CA PRO A 185 32.30 -34.84 -33.72
C PRO A 185 30.89 -35.28 -33.29
N GLY A 186 29.99 -34.30 -33.18
CA GLY A 186 28.64 -34.49 -32.68
C GLY A 186 27.58 -33.85 -33.57
N ILE A 187 26.32 -34.18 -33.32
CA ILE A 187 25.16 -33.67 -34.07
C ILE A 187 24.22 -32.97 -33.10
N CYS A 188 23.80 -31.75 -33.42
CA CYS A 188 22.78 -31.00 -32.69
C CYS A 188 21.53 -30.85 -33.55
N ILE A 189 20.40 -31.32 -33.04
CA ILE A 189 19.12 -31.35 -33.71
C ILE A 189 18.20 -30.35 -33.00
N ARG A 190 17.84 -29.27 -33.70
CA ARG A 190 16.96 -28.20 -33.20
C ARG A 190 15.53 -28.50 -33.61
N LEU A 191 14.61 -28.58 -32.66
CA LEU A 191 13.18 -28.87 -32.93
C LEU A 191 12.37 -27.64 -33.36
N TYR A 192 13.05 -26.66 -33.94
CA TYR A 192 12.55 -25.39 -34.44
C TYR A 192 13.22 -25.07 -35.77
N SER A 193 12.65 -24.16 -36.56
CA SER A 193 13.16 -23.85 -37.90
C SER A 193 14.42 -22.98 -37.84
N GLU A 194 15.19 -23.00 -38.91
CA GLU A 194 16.32 -22.07 -39.08
C GLU A 194 15.86 -20.61 -39.11
N VAL A 195 14.68 -20.35 -39.68
CA VAL A 195 14.06 -19.02 -39.68
C VAL A 195 13.74 -18.55 -38.26
N ASP A 196 13.19 -19.44 -37.43
CA ASP A 196 12.95 -19.17 -36.01
C ASP A 196 14.28 -18.90 -35.28
N PHE A 197 15.31 -19.73 -35.50
CA PHE A 197 16.64 -19.52 -34.92
C PHE A 197 17.21 -18.12 -35.23
N ASN A 198 17.19 -17.73 -36.50
CA ASN A 198 17.73 -16.46 -36.97
C ASN A 198 16.90 -15.23 -36.53
N SER A 199 15.65 -15.42 -36.13
CA SER A 199 14.78 -14.33 -35.64
C SER A 199 14.86 -14.10 -34.13
N ARG A 200 15.50 -14.99 -33.37
CA ARG A 200 15.72 -14.85 -31.93
C ARG A 200 16.79 -13.81 -31.62
N ASP A 201 16.71 -13.25 -30.41
CA ASP A 201 17.76 -12.39 -29.87
C ASP A 201 19.10 -13.12 -29.84
N GLU A 202 20.18 -12.40 -30.21
CA GLU A 202 21.52 -12.96 -30.25
C GLU A 202 21.99 -13.40 -28.86
N PHE A 203 21.74 -12.55 -27.85
CA PHE A 203 22.11 -12.78 -26.46
C PHE A 203 20.91 -12.76 -25.53
N THR A 204 20.99 -13.59 -24.48
CA THR A 204 20.02 -13.56 -23.39
C THR A 204 20.12 -12.22 -22.66
N SER A 205 18.99 -11.55 -22.40
CA SER A 205 19.01 -10.24 -21.71
C SER A 205 19.78 -10.33 -20.37
N PRO A 206 20.63 -9.35 -20.01
CA PRO A 206 21.37 -9.36 -18.76
C PRO A 206 20.47 -9.43 -17.51
N GLU A 207 21.01 -9.98 -16.42
CA GLU A 207 20.29 -10.14 -15.16
C GLU A 207 19.85 -8.81 -14.56
N ILE A 208 20.68 -7.76 -14.65
CA ILE A 208 20.36 -6.40 -14.18
C ILE A 208 19.09 -5.81 -14.81
N LEU A 209 18.68 -6.29 -15.99
CA LEU A 209 17.44 -5.88 -16.66
C LEU A 209 16.21 -6.67 -16.22
N ARG A 210 16.38 -7.70 -15.39
CA ARG A 210 15.36 -8.72 -15.09
C ARG A 210 15.19 -9.01 -13.60
N THR A 211 15.90 -8.32 -12.72
CA THR A 211 15.83 -8.49 -11.25
C THR A 211 15.50 -7.18 -10.54
N ASN A 212 15.17 -7.27 -9.25
CA ASN A 212 15.00 -6.09 -8.39
C ASN A 212 16.38 -5.48 -8.06
N LEU A 213 16.49 -4.15 -8.13
CA LEU A 213 17.76 -3.44 -8.01
C LEU A 213 18.06 -2.91 -6.60
N ALA A 214 17.22 -3.18 -5.60
CA ALA A 214 17.39 -2.64 -4.25
C ALA A 214 18.77 -2.95 -3.65
N SER A 215 19.26 -4.19 -3.78
CA SER A 215 20.58 -4.57 -3.29
C SER A 215 21.71 -3.80 -4.00
N VAL A 216 21.65 -3.69 -5.34
CA VAL A 216 22.65 -2.95 -6.14
C VAL A 216 22.66 -1.46 -5.79
N ILE A 217 21.48 -0.84 -5.69
CA ILE A 217 21.33 0.57 -5.31
C ILE A 217 21.89 0.80 -3.90
N LEU A 218 21.55 -0.08 -2.94
CA LEU A 218 22.02 0.01 -1.57
C LEU A 218 23.55 -0.01 -1.50
N GLN A 219 24.20 -0.94 -2.22
CA GLN A 219 25.66 -1.03 -2.28
C GLN A 219 26.28 0.21 -2.95
N THR A 220 25.68 0.69 -4.05
CA THR A 220 26.12 1.89 -4.77
C THR A 220 26.11 3.13 -3.86
N LEU A 221 25.03 3.31 -3.10
CA LEU A 221 24.91 4.40 -2.11
C LEU A 221 25.92 4.23 -0.96
N ASN A 222 26.11 3.01 -0.45
CA ASN A 222 27.03 2.72 0.65
C ASN A 222 28.49 3.00 0.26
N MET A 223 28.85 2.65 -0.96
CA MET A 223 30.17 2.92 -1.55
C MET A 223 30.33 4.36 -2.05
N LYS A 224 29.28 5.19 -1.98
CA LYS A 224 29.26 6.59 -2.44
C LYS A 224 29.63 6.75 -3.93
N LEU A 225 29.14 5.84 -4.78
CA LEU A 225 29.41 5.83 -6.22
C LEU A 225 28.54 6.80 -7.03
N GLY A 226 27.68 7.60 -6.38
CA GLY A 226 26.78 8.53 -7.04
C GLY A 226 25.39 7.93 -7.31
N ALA A 227 24.63 8.60 -8.18
CA ALA A 227 23.32 8.13 -8.64
C ALA A 227 23.50 6.89 -9.53
N ILE A 228 22.66 5.87 -9.35
CA ILE A 228 22.78 4.63 -10.15
C ILE A 228 22.50 4.91 -11.64
N GLU A 229 21.71 5.94 -11.94
CA GLU A 229 21.42 6.41 -13.30
C GLU A 229 22.68 6.91 -14.04
N GLU A 230 23.68 7.39 -13.31
CA GLU A 230 24.94 7.90 -13.85
C GLU A 230 26.03 6.82 -13.90
N PHE A 231 25.78 5.66 -13.29
CA PHE A 231 26.76 4.58 -13.26
C PHE A 231 26.94 3.99 -14.68
N PRO A 232 28.18 3.81 -15.16
CA PRO A 232 28.44 3.33 -16.51
C PRO A 232 28.18 1.82 -16.58
N PHE A 233 26.93 1.43 -16.81
CA PHE A 233 26.58 0.04 -17.12
C PHE A 233 26.85 -0.28 -18.60
N ILE A 234 27.21 -1.53 -18.89
CA ILE A 234 27.20 -2.04 -20.28
C ILE A 234 25.77 -2.03 -20.81
N ASP A 235 24.85 -2.58 -20.03
CA ASP A 235 23.42 -2.60 -20.29
C ASP A 235 22.68 -1.90 -19.14
N PRO A 236 22.29 -0.62 -19.30
CA PRO A 236 21.71 0.15 -18.21
C PRO A 236 20.32 -0.36 -17.81
N PRO A 237 20.00 -0.43 -16.51
CA PRO A 237 18.69 -0.83 -16.05
C PRO A 237 17.60 0.13 -16.50
N LYS A 238 16.38 -0.41 -16.68
CA LYS A 238 15.21 0.40 -17.04
C LYS A 238 14.88 1.38 -15.90
N PRO A 239 14.50 2.64 -16.20
CA PRO A 239 14.15 3.62 -15.15
C PRO A 239 13.06 3.16 -14.17
N ALA A 240 12.12 2.31 -14.62
CA ALA A 240 11.09 1.74 -13.76
C ALA A 240 11.66 0.77 -12.71
N ALA A 241 12.68 -0.01 -13.05
CA ALA A 241 13.35 -0.93 -12.11
C ALA A 241 14.17 -0.15 -11.07
N ILE A 242 14.79 0.96 -11.49
CA ILE A 242 15.53 1.86 -10.59
C ILE A 242 14.59 2.47 -9.55
N ARG A 243 13.47 3.08 -10.01
CA ARG A 243 12.45 3.65 -9.11
C ARG A 243 11.89 2.62 -8.13
N ASP A 244 11.64 1.39 -8.58
CA ASP A 244 11.14 0.31 -7.73
C ASP A 244 12.18 -0.14 -6.68
N GLY A 245 13.46 -0.17 -7.06
CA GLY A 245 14.56 -0.41 -6.12
C GLY A 245 14.66 0.68 -5.04
N TYR A 246 14.59 1.96 -5.42
CA TYR A 246 14.48 3.06 -4.45
C TYR A 246 13.23 2.95 -3.58
N SER A 247 12.07 2.65 -4.16
CA SER A 247 10.82 2.46 -3.41
C SER A 247 10.95 1.34 -2.38
N THR A 248 11.61 0.24 -2.73
CA THR A 248 11.91 -0.87 -1.82
C THR A 248 12.84 -0.42 -0.69
N LEU A 249 13.91 0.33 -0.98
CA LEU A 249 14.81 0.81 0.07
C LEU A 249 14.14 1.81 1.00
N PHE A 250 13.25 2.68 0.48
CA PHE A 250 12.43 3.57 1.30
C PHE A 250 11.45 2.78 2.16
N GLU A 251 10.81 1.74 1.61
CA GLU A 251 9.95 0.82 2.37
C GLU A 251 10.68 0.23 3.58
N LEU A 252 11.90 -0.26 3.37
CA LEU A 252 12.74 -0.85 4.42
C LEU A 252 13.25 0.18 5.45
N GLY A 253 13.07 1.47 5.19
CA GLY A 253 13.65 2.56 5.98
C GLY A 253 15.16 2.68 5.79
N ALA A 254 15.72 2.10 4.73
CA ALA A 254 17.14 2.14 4.39
C ALA A 254 17.57 3.50 3.82
N ILE A 255 16.63 4.23 3.22
CA ILE A 255 16.82 5.59 2.72
C ILE A 255 15.70 6.51 3.19
N ASP A 256 15.97 7.82 3.24
CA ASP A 256 14.98 8.87 3.49
C ASP A 256 14.27 9.33 2.20
N GLU A 257 13.36 10.31 2.32
CA GLU A 257 12.62 10.89 1.19
C GLU A 257 13.53 11.60 0.16
N GLN A 258 14.77 11.91 0.54
CA GLN A 258 15.77 12.52 -0.33
C GLN A 258 16.75 11.46 -0.89
N ASN A 259 16.41 10.16 -0.79
CA ASN A 259 17.24 9.03 -1.21
C ASN A 259 18.61 8.93 -0.50
N ARG A 260 18.74 9.51 0.70
CA ARG A 260 19.97 9.43 1.49
C ARG A 260 19.94 8.23 2.43
N LEU A 261 21.06 7.54 2.56
CA LEU A 261 21.21 6.41 3.49
C LEU A 261 20.93 6.82 4.94
N THR A 262 19.98 6.12 5.56
CA THR A 262 19.69 6.19 7.00
C THR A 262 20.70 5.34 7.79
N ASP A 263 20.63 5.38 9.12
CA ASP A 263 21.41 4.47 9.96
C ASP A 263 21.02 3.01 9.75
N ILE A 264 19.73 2.74 9.56
CA ILE A 264 19.22 1.40 9.18
C ILE A 264 19.85 0.97 7.86
N GLY A 265 19.85 1.85 6.84
CA GLY A 265 20.46 1.58 5.54
C GLY A 265 21.93 1.21 5.63
N ARG A 266 22.69 1.95 6.42
CA ARG A 266 24.12 1.66 6.67
C ARG A 266 24.31 0.31 7.34
N GLN A 267 23.49 -0.04 8.31
CA GLN A 267 23.58 -1.32 9.01
C GLN A 267 23.24 -2.49 8.07
N ILE A 268 22.12 -2.43 7.34
CA ILE A 268 21.73 -3.53 6.43
C ILE A 268 22.70 -3.70 5.26
N SER A 269 23.34 -2.62 4.77
CA SER A 269 24.29 -2.69 3.65
C SER A 269 25.56 -3.50 3.94
N ARG A 270 25.85 -3.77 5.22
CA ARG A 270 27.01 -4.57 5.67
C ARG A 270 26.74 -6.06 5.67
N LEU A 271 25.48 -6.47 5.57
CA LEU A 271 25.09 -7.87 5.57
C LEU A 271 25.05 -8.40 4.13
N PRO A 272 25.64 -9.57 3.82
CA PRO A 272 25.70 -10.15 2.49
C PRO A 272 24.43 -10.95 2.15
N VAL A 273 23.26 -10.34 2.35
CA VAL A 273 21.93 -10.93 2.13
C VAL A 273 21.02 -9.93 1.43
N ASP A 274 19.85 -10.37 0.98
CA ASP A 274 18.85 -9.46 0.44
C ASP A 274 18.51 -8.35 1.46
N PRO A 275 18.37 -7.07 1.05
CA PRO A 275 18.05 -5.97 1.95
C PRO A 275 16.81 -6.20 2.83
N ARG A 276 15.80 -6.94 2.35
CA ARG A 276 14.61 -7.30 3.12
C ARG A 276 14.98 -8.24 4.27
N ILE A 277 15.81 -9.23 4.00
CA ILE A 277 16.29 -10.19 5.00
C ILE A 277 17.21 -9.51 6.02
N ALA A 278 18.12 -8.64 5.55
CA ALA A 278 18.94 -7.81 6.43
C ALA A 278 18.07 -6.94 7.36
N ARG A 279 16.98 -6.36 6.83
CA ARG A 279 16.05 -5.55 7.63
C ARG A 279 15.31 -6.37 8.70
N MET A 280 14.96 -7.63 8.40
CA MET A 280 14.38 -8.56 9.39
C MET A 280 15.38 -8.89 10.50
N ILE A 281 16.65 -9.14 10.14
CA ILE A 281 17.72 -9.42 11.12
C ILE A 281 17.88 -8.26 12.10
N LEU A 282 17.88 -7.00 11.62
CA LEU A 282 17.95 -5.84 12.51
C LEU A 282 16.73 -5.74 13.44
N ALA A 283 15.51 -5.89 12.89
CA ALA A 283 14.29 -5.85 13.70
C ALA A 283 14.26 -6.94 14.78
N ALA A 284 14.83 -8.11 14.47
CA ALA A 284 14.88 -9.24 15.39
C ALA A 284 15.76 -8.99 16.62
N HIS A 285 16.75 -8.10 16.50
CA HIS A 285 17.53 -7.67 17.66
C HIS A 285 16.65 -6.89 18.64
N ASP A 286 15.87 -5.93 18.14
CA ASP A 286 14.96 -5.11 18.96
C ASP A 286 13.83 -5.95 19.59
N GLU A 287 13.32 -6.93 18.84
CA GLU A 287 12.27 -7.87 19.28
C GLU A 287 12.80 -9.02 20.17
N ASN A 288 14.11 -9.09 20.41
CA ASN A 288 14.76 -10.16 21.19
C ASN A 288 14.53 -11.58 20.63
N CYS A 289 14.44 -11.72 19.30
CA CYS A 289 14.26 -13.00 18.59
C CYS A 289 15.32 -13.21 17.48
N LEU A 290 16.50 -12.59 17.65
CA LEU A 290 17.59 -12.60 16.66
C LEU A 290 18.07 -14.02 16.31
N HIS A 291 18.12 -14.94 17.27
CA HIS A 291 18.58 -16.30 17.01
C HIS A 291 17.62 -17.04 16.05
N GLU A 292 16.32 -16.92 16.30
CA GLU A 292 15.25 -17.49 15.49
C GLU A 292 15.25 -16.89 14.08
N ILE A 293 15.36 -15.57 13.98
CA ILE A 293 15.38 -14.89 12.68
C ILE A 293 16.65 -15.20 11.89
N LEU A 294 17.79 -15.45 12.52
CA LEU A 294 18.98 -15.92 11.80
C LEU A 294 18.77 -17.30 11.15
N ILE A 295 18.07 -18.22 11.83
CA ILE A 295 17.70 -19.52 11.27
C ILE A 295 16.77 -19.34 10.07
N ILE A 296 15.74 -18.52 10.23
CA ILE A 296 14.75 -18.22 9.20
C ILE A 296 15.40 -17.50 8.01
N ALA A 297 16.20 -16.47 8.25
CA ALA A 297 16.91 -15.69 7.23
C ALA A 297 17.79 -16.61 6.37
N ALA A 298 18.56 -17.50 7.01
CA ALA A 298 19.35 -18.48 6.29
C ALA A 298 18.46 -19.40 5.42
N ALA A 299 17.29 -19.81 5.92
CA ALA A 299 16.33 -20.65 5.18
C ALA A 299 15.73 -19.94 3.95
N LEU A 300 15.54 -18.62 4.01
CA LEU A 300 14.98 -17.83 2.92
C LEU A 300 15.99 -17.58 1.78
N GLU A 301 17.29 -17.58 2.08
CA GLU A 301 18.38 -17.41 1.09
C GLU A 301 18.71 -18.71 0.33
N LEU A 302 18.12 -19.85 0.73
CA LEU A 302 18.40 -21.16 0.15
C LEU A 302 17.14 -21.81 -0.44
N GLN A 303 17.37 -22.73 -1.37
CA GLN A 303 16.30 -23.58 -1.87
C GLN A 303 15.80 -24.49 -0.74
N ASP A 304 14.47 -24.60 -0.58
CA ASP A 304 13.86 -25.42 0.47
C ASP A 304 14.48 -26.84 0.56
N PRO A 305 14.95 -27.25 1.76
CA PRO A 305 15.56 -28.56 1.98
C PRO A 305 14.56 -29.72 1.88
N ARG A 306 13.26 -29.46 1.98
CA ARG A 306 12.21 -30.47 1.81
C ARG A 306 12.11 -30.89 0.35
N GLU A 307 12.21 -32.19 0.12
CA GLU A 307 12.05 -32.81 -1.19
C GLU A 307 10.65 -33.40 -1.28
N ARG A 308 9.96 -33.17 -2.41
CA ARG A 308 8.62 -33.71 -2.62
C ARG A 308 8.58 -34.48 -3.95
N PRO A 309 9.21 -35.68 -4.01
CA PRO A 309 9.29 -36.45 -5.25
C PRO A 309 7.89 -36.79 -5.75
N ILE A 310 7.66 -36.73 -7.05
CA ILE A 310 6.29 -36.79 -7.58
C ILE A 310 5.64 -38.17 -7.33
N ASP A 311 6.42 -39.25 -7.38
CA ASP A 311 5.91 -40.61 -7.12
C ASP A 311 5.68 -40.88 -5.62
N LYS A 312 6.11 -39.97 -4.74
CA LYS A 312 6.05 -40.11 -3.28
C LYS A 312 5.50 -38.86 -2.61
N GLN A 313 4.68 -38.06 -3.30
CA GLN A 313 4.16 -36.80 -2.77
C GLN A 313 3.43 -36.99 -1.45
N GLN A 314 2.51 -37.96 -1.39
CA GLN A 314 1.73 -38.23 -0.18
C GLN A 314 2.62 -38.65 0.99
N ALA A 315 3.58 -39.56 0.76
CA ALA A 315 4.50 -39.98 1.82
C ALA A 315 5.45 -38.86 2.26
N ALA A 316 5.84 -37.97 1.35
CA ALA A 316 6.62 -36.78 1.69
C ALA A 316 5.79 -35.78 2.51
N ASP A 317 4.53 -35.55 2.13
CA ASP A 317 3.61 -34.70 2.89
C ASP A 317 3.38 -35.23 4.30
N GLU A 318 3.11 -36.52 4.44
CA GLU A 318 2.96 -37.20 5.74
C GLU A 318 4.23 -37.07 6.59
N ALA A 319 5.41 -37.23 5.99
CA ALA A 319 6.68 -37.04 6.68
C ALA A 319 6.93 -35.57 7.07
N HIS A 320 6.48 -34.60 6.27
CA HIS A 320 6.71 -33.18 6.50
C HIS A 320 5.67 -32.55 7.43
N GLU A 321 4.54 -33.22 7.67
CA GLU A 321 3.49 -32.75 8.58
C GLU A 321 4.03 -32.48 10.00
N GLN A 322 5.02 -33.25 10.45
CA GLN A 322 5.67 -33.05 11.76
C GLN A 322 6.37 -31.69 11.89
N PHE A 323 6.76 -31.06 10.77
CA PHE A 323 7.39 -29.75 10.74
C PHE A 323 6.37 -28.62 10.58
N ARG A 324 5.12 -28.93 10.27
CA ARG A 324 4.10 -27.93 9.96
C ARG A 324 3.76 -27.13 11.20
N ASP A 325 3.56 -25.83 11.00
CA ASP A 325 2.96 -24.96 12.00
C ASP A 325 1.68 -24.35 11.43
N PRO A 326 0.55 -24.44 12.15
CA PRO A 326 -0.73 -24.03 11.60
C PRO A 326 -0.87 -22.50 11.48
N ASP A 327 -0.03 -21.72 12.18
CA ASP A 327 -0.09 -20.26 12.16
C ASP A 327 1.10 -19.62 11.43
N SER A 328 2.17 -20.37 11.11
CA SER A 328 3.34 -19.80 10.45
C SER A 328 4.29 -20.80 9.78
N ASP A 329 4.44 -20.71 8.45
CA ASP A 329 5.46 -21.45 7.71
C ASP A 329 6.89 -21.07 8.14
N PHE A 330 7.10 -19.86 8.67
CA PHE A 330 8.39 -19.43 9.21
C PHE A 330 8.76 -20.22 10.47
N LEU A 331 7.78 -20.49 11.34
CA LEU A 331 7.98 -21.36 12.50
C LEU A 331 8.15 -22.83 12.10
N SER A 332 7.63 -23.24 10.94
CA SER A 332 7.91 -24.57 10.40
C SER A 332 9.39 -24.78 10.09
N PHE A 333 10.13 -23.73 9.68
CA PHE A 333 11.58 -23.82 9.54
C PHE A 333 12.28 -24.05 10.88
N LEU A 334 11.82 -23.42 11.96
CA LEU A 334 12.38 -23.63 13.29
C LEU A 334 12.19 -25.10 13.76
N LYS A 335 11.01 -25.68 13.53
CA LYS A 335 10.75 -27.10 13.83
C LYS A 335 11.64 -28.04 13.01
N LEU A 336 11.81 -27.75 11.71
CA LEU A 336 12.69 -28.53 10.84
C LEU A 336 14.17 -28.43 11.26
N TRP A 337 14.60 -27.23 11.68
CA TRP A 337 15.92 -26.98 12.19
C TRP A 337 16.21 -27.82 13.44
N ASP A 338 15.28 -27.83 14.40
CA ASP A 338 15.40 -28.61 15.64
C ASP A 338 15.48 -30.11 15.34
N PHE A 339 14.63 -30.59 14.42
CA PHE A 339 14.67 -31.97 13.97
C PHE A 339 16.03 -32.36 13.39
N TYR A 340 16.57 -31.54 12.49
CA TYR A 340 17.88 -31.80 11.88
C TYR A 340 19.01 -31.80 12.92
N HIS A 341 19.02 -30.82 13.83
CA HIS A 341 20.06 -30.71 14.85
C HIS A 341 20.00 -31.85 15.86
N LYS A 342 18.80 -32.26 16.29
CA LYS A 342 18.61 -33.44 17.11
C LYS A 342 19.17 -34.70 16.44
N LEU A 343 18.83 -34.93 15.16
CA LEU A 343 19.38 -36.06 14.42
C LEU A 343 20.91 -35.99 14.31
N LYS A 344 21.47 -34.80 14.13
CA LYS A 344 22.91 -34.59 14.00
C LYS A 344 23.67 -34.88 15.30
N GLU A 345 23.07 -34.59 16.45
CA GLU A 345 23.62 -34.88 17.78
C GLU A 345 23.51 -36.37 18.13
N GLU A 346 22.39 -37.01 17.80
CA GLU A 346 22.09 -38.39 18.20
C GLU A 346 22.66 -39.46 17.26
N GLN A 347 22.88 -39.13 15.97
CA GLN A 347 23.21 -40.11 14.93
C GLN A 347 24.62 -39.94 14.39
N SER A 348 25.25 -41.07 14.03
CA SER A 348 26.48 -41.03 13.24
C SER A 348 26.22 -40.45 11.84
N HIS A 349 27.25 -39.88 11.20
CA HIS A 349 27.14 -39.25 9.88
C HIS A 349 26.40 -40.09 8.83
N SER A 350 26.65 -41.40 8.77
CA SER A 350 25.96 -42.30 7.83
C SER A 350 24.48 -42.49 8.18
N ARG A 351 24.14 -42.56 9.46
CA ARG A 351 22.75 -42.71 9.91
C ARG A 351 21.97 -41.40 9.73
N LEU A 352 22.60 -40.25 9.98
CA LEU A 352 22.02 -38.93 9.70
C LEU A 352 21.61 -38.78 8.23
N ARG A 353 22.51 -39.10 7.28
CA ARG A 353 22.18 -39.07 5.86
C ARG A 353 20.99 -39.96 5.51
N LYS A 354 20.94 -41.17 6.06
CA LYS A 354 19.84 -42.11 5.85
C LYS A 354 18.52 -41.57 6.44
N ALA A 355 18.56 -40.97 7.62
CA ALA A 355 17.41 -40.36 8.27
C ALA A 355 16.86 -39.16 7.48
N CYS A 356 17.73 -38.31 6.93
CA CYS A 356 17.31 -37.22 6.03
C CYS A 356 16.55 -37.77 4.82
N VAL A 357 17.11 -38.78 4.14
CA VAL A 357 16.45 -39.41 2.98
C VAL A 357 15.11 -40.04 3.35
N GLN A 358 15.01 -40.70 4.52
CA GLN A 358 13.76 -41.31 5.01
C GLN A 358 12.66 -40.27 5.29
N ASN A 359 13.04 -39.03 5.64
CA ASN A 359 12.11 -37.93 5.88
C ASN A 359 11.96 -37.00 4.67
N TYR A 360 12.43 -37.42 3.49
CA TYR A 360 12.40 -36.62 2.26
C TYR A 360 13.05 -35.25 2.43
N LEU A 361 14.25 -35.23 3.01
CA LEU A 361 15.04 -34.04 3.24
C LEU A 361 16.40 -34.15 2.54
N SER A 362 16.80 -33.06 1.88
CA SER A 362 18.10 -32.95 1.25
C SER A 362 19.20 -32.68 2.28
N TYR A 363 20.03 -33.70 2.59
CA TYR A 363 21.13 -33.56 3.54
C TYR A 363 22.10 -32.41 3.18
N ASN A 364 22.38 -32.21 1.89
CA ASN A 364 23.28 -31.16 1.43
C ASN A 364 22.71 -29.77 1.70
N ARG A 365 21.43 -29.54 1.38
CA ARG A 365 20.76 -28.25 1.66
C ARG A 365 20.62 -27.98 3.15
N LEU A 366 20.34 -29.01 3.97
CA LEU A 366 20.34 -28.88 5.43
C LEU A 366 21.72 -28.50 5.99
N ARG A 367 22.79 -29.07 5.44
CA ARG A 367 24.16 -28.70 5.81
C ARG A 367 24.46 -27.25 5.38
N GLU A 368 24.14 -26.89 4.15
CA GLU A 368 24.32 -25.53 3.62
C GLU A 368 23.55 -24.51 4.46
N TRP A 369 22.32 -24.82 4.85
CA TRP A 369 21.53 -24.01 5.78
C TRP A 369 22.26 -23.76 7.10
N ALA A 370 22.81 -24.83 7.70
CA ALA A 370 23.58 -24.71 8.92
C ALA A 370 24.89 -23.93 8.75
N ASP A 371 25.49 -23.97 7.56
CA ASP A 371 26.71 -23.24 7.23
C ASP A 371 26.40 -21.73 7.05
N ILE A 372 25.32 -21.38 6.33
CA ILE A 372 24.84 -19.99 6.16
C ILE A 372 24.45 -19.39 7.51
N PHE A 373 23.69 -20.11 8.34
CA PHE A 373 23.33 -19.64 9.68
C PHE A 373 24.57 -19.28 10.51
N ARG A 374 25.63 -20.10 10.48
CA ARG A 374 26.87 -19.83 11.21
C ARG A 374 27.58 -18.57 10.67
N GLN A 375 27.60 -18.38 9.36
CA GLN A 375 28.18 -17.19 8.73
C GLN A 375 27.40 -15.93 9.10
N LEU A 376 26.06 -15.95 9.00
CA LEU A 376 25.21 -14.82 9.36
C LEU A 376 25.35 -14.47 10.84
N ARG A 377 25.36 -15.48 11.72
CA ARG A 377 25.57 -15.28 13.15
C ARG A 377 26.90 -14.58 13.43
N GLN A 378 27.98 -15.04 12.81
CA GLN A 378 29.29 -14.43 12.97
C GLN A 378 29.29 -12.96 12.53
N LEU A 379 28.74 -12.65 11.36
CA LEU A 379 28.70 -11.28 10.81
C LEU A 379 27.85 -10.33 11.68
N VAL A 380 26.75 -10.83 12.22
CA VAL A 380 25.86 -10.07 13.11
C VAL A 380 26.55 -9.80 14.46
N GLU A 381 27.25 -10.79 15.02
CA GLU A 381 28.07 -10.63 16.23
C GLU A 381 29.23 -9.63 16.02
N GLU A 382 29.93 -9.70 14.87
CA GLU A 382 30.98 -8.74 14.47
C GLU A 382 30.43 -7.32 14.29
N SER A 383 29.16 -7.19 13.89
CA SER A 383 28.46 -5.91 13.75
C SER A 383 27.94 -5.35 15.09
N GLY A 384 28.19 -6.05 16.20
CA GLY A 384 27.82 -5.63 17.56
C GLY A 384 26.44 -6.09 18.02
N LEU A 385 25.70 -6.84 17.20
CA LEU A 385 24.39 -7.39 17.55
C LEU A 385 24.58 -8.72 18.29
N LYS A 386 23.85 -8.92 19.39
CA LYS A 386 24.03 -10.09 20.25
C LYS A 386 22.80 -10.99 20.22
N PRO A 387 22.89 -12.22 19.70
CA PRO A 387 21.81 -13.19 19.80
C PRO A 387 21.60 -13.62 21.25
N HIS A 388 20.35 -13.57 21.72
CA HIS A 388 19.96 -14.13 23.00
C HIS A 388 19.56 -15.61 22.86
N PRO A 389 19.46 -16.36 23.98
CA PRO A 389 18.89 -17.69 23.96
C PRO A 389 17.50 -17.70 23.33
N ARG A 390 17.28 -18.68 22.45
CA ARG A 390 16.04 -18.90 21.72
C ARG A 390 14.84 -19.05 22.67
N LYS A 391 13.73 -18.37 22.38
CA LYS A 391 12.47 -18.39 23.14
C LYS A 391 11.28 -18.87 22.31
N ASP A 392 11.34 -18.79 20.99
CA ASP A 392 10.25 -19.12 20.07
C ASP A 392 8.96 -18.32 20.32
N ASP A 393 9.10 -17.04 20.70
CA ASP A 393 7.97 -16.12 20.76
C ASP A 393 7.49 -15.78 19.35
N SER A 394 6.44 -16.49 18.93
CA SER A 394 5.77 -16.33 17.64
C SER A 394 5.43 -14.88 17.33
N ALA A 395 4.93 -14.11 18.31
CA ALA A 395 4.55 -12.72 18.08
C ALA A 395 5.77 -11.83 17.86
N ALA A 396 6.86 -12.03 18.62
CA ALA A 396 8.12 -11.31 18.41
C ALA A 396 8.75 -11.64 17.06
N ILE A 397 8.77 -12.90 16.66
CA ILE A 397 9.27 -13.35 15.36
C ILE A 397 8.46 -12.69 14.24
N HIS A 398 7.13 -12.75 14.28
CA HIS A 398 6.29 -12.15 13.24
C HIS A 398 6.39 -10.63 13.18
N ARG A 399 6.58 -9.94 14.32
CA ARG A 399 6.89 -8.51 14.32
C ARG A 399 8.25 -8.20 13.69
N ALA A 400 9.26 -9.02 13.93
CA ALA A 400 10.57 -8.87 13.31
C ALA A 400 10.55 -9.10 11.78
N LEU A 401 9.63 -9.93 11.27
CA LEU A 401 9.43 -10.12 9.83
C LEU A 401 8.83 -8.89 9.14
N LEU A 402 7.95 -8.15 9.83
CA LEU A 402 7.15 -7.08 9.23
C LEU A 402 7.99 -6.04 8.48
N PRO A 403 9.04 -5.43 9.06
CA PRO A 403 9.78 -4.37 8.39
C PRO A 403 10.48 -4.79 7.09
N GLY A 404 10.77 -6.08 6.90
CA GLY A 404 11.35 -6.59 5.65
C GLY A 404 10.31 -6.95 4.58
N LEU A 405 9.08 -7.21 4.98
CA LEU A 405 8.03 -7.82 4.16
C LEU A 405 6.73 -6.99 4.16
N LEU A 406 6.80 -5.69 4.40
CA LEU A 406 5.63 -4.80 4.48
C LEU A 406 4.80 -4.84 3.19
N SER A 407 5.44 -4.86 2.02
CA SER A 407 4.75 -5.01 0.73
C SER A 407 3.96 -6.30 0.60
N ASN A 408 4.31 -7.33 1.38
CA ASN A 408 3.77 -8.69 1.26
C ASN A 408 2.71 -9.01 2.32
N ILE A 409 2.21 -8.00 3.03
CA ILE A 409 1.02 -8.15 3.88
C ILE A 409 -0.24 -8.28 3.02
N ALA A 410 -1.23 -9.01 3.51
CA ALA A 410 -2.57 -8.98 2.96
C ALA A 410 -3.66 -9.20 3.99
N MET A 411 -4.84 -8.73 3.61
CA MET A 411 -6.09 -8.95 4.31
C MET A 411 -6.99 -9.88 3.48
N ARG A 412 -7.53 -10.91 4.12
CA ARG A 412 -8.50 -11.83 3.52
C ARG A 412 -9.82 -11.10 3.26
N SER A 413 -10.36 -11.30 2.07
CA SER A 413 -11.74 -10.94 1.69
C SER A 413 -12.72 -12.08 2.03
N ASP A 414 -13.99 -11.93 1.67
CA ASP A 414 -15.02 -12.94 1.95
C ASP A 414 -14.90 -14.20 1.06
N THR A 415 -14.15 -14.14 -0.06
CA THR A 415 -14.07 -15.19 -1.09
C THR A 415 -12.83 -16.10 -1.00
N ASN A 416 -12.21 -16.23 0.18
CA ASN A 416 -10.90 -16.90 0.39
C ASN A 416 -9.74 -16.32 -0.44
N GLU A 417 -9.95 -15.16 -1.05
CA GLU A 417 -8.96 -14.37 -1.76
C GLU A 417 -8.36 -13.33 -0.81
N TYR A 418 -7.06 -13.07 -0.92
CA TYR A 418 -6.32 -12.10 -0.14
C TYR A 418 -6.01 -10.86 -0.97
N THR A 419 -6.28 -9.69 -0.38
CA THR A 419 -5.93 -8.39 -0.96
C THR A 419 -4.69 -7.85 -0.28
N GLY A 420 -3.60 -7.71 -1.04
CA GLY A 420 -2.34 -7.14 -0.57
C GLY A 420 -2.10 -5.71 -1.06
N SER A 421 -0.85 -5.28 -0.93
CA SER A 421 -0.38 -3.96 -1.36
C SER A 421 -0.76 -3.64 -2.80
N GLY A 422 -1.24 -2.41 -3.03
CA GLY A 422 -1.67 -1.98 -4.36
C GLY A 422 -2.94 -2.67 -4.86
N GLN A 423 -3.79 -3.17 -3.95
CA GLN A 423 -5.03 -3.89 -4.26
C GLN A 423 -4.82 -5.19 -5.05
N GLN A 424 -3.61 -5.76 -5.00
CA GLN A 424 -3.32 -7.01 -5.67
C GLN A 424 -4.03 -8.17 -4.98
N LYS A 425 -4.65 -9.03 -5.79
CA LYS A 425 -5.38 -10.21 -5.32
C LYS A 425 -4.56 -11.48 -5.51
N TYR A 426 -4.53 -12.32 -4.48
CA TYR A 426 -3.81 -13.60 -4.51
C TYR A 426 -4.41 -14.61 -3.52
N PHE A 427 -3.94 -15.87 -3.60
CA PHE A 427 -4.37 -16.96 -2.72
C PHE A 427 -3.21 -17.47 -1.87
N LEU A 428 -3.50 -18.13 -0.75
CA LEU A 428 -2.46 -18.85 -0.02
C LEU A 428 -2.05 -20.09 -0.81
N TRP A 429 -0.74 -20.39 -0.82
CA TRP A 429 -0.24 -21.63 -1.40
C TRP A 429 -0.84 -22.85 -0.67
N PRO A 430 -1.42 -23.84 -1.38
CA PRO A 430 -2.05 -25.01 -0.76
C PRO A 430 -1.13 -25.83 0.15
N GLY A 431 0.18 -25.80 -0.10
CA GLY A 431 1.17 -26.49 0.74
C GLY A 431 1.49 -25.79 2.07
N SER A 432 1.06 -24.53 2.26
CA SER A 432 1.32 -23.76 3.49
C SER A 432 0.61 -24.39 4.70
N GLY A 433 1.25 -24.38 5.86
CA GLY A 433 0.61 -24.77 7.13
C GLY A 433 -0.55 -23.85 7.52
N VAL A 434 -0.56 -22.63 7.00
CA VAL A 434 -1.59 -21.60 7.26
C VAL A 434 -2.82 -21.76 6.36
N PHE A 435 -2.75 -22.63 5.33
CA PHE A 435 -3.77 -22.76 4.29
C PHE A 435 -5.16 -23.12 4.83
N GLU A 436 -5.23 -23.99 5.86
CA GLU A 436 -6.51 -24.41 6.45
C GLU A 436 -7.14 -23.32 7.32
N LYS A 437 -6.34 -22.66 8.17
CA LYS A 437 -6.83 -21.63 9.11
C LYS A 437 -7.29 -20.35 8.41
N LYS A 438 -6.66 -19.99 7.29
CA LYS A 438 -6.97 -18.79 6.48
C LYS A 438 -7.17 -17.53 7.35
N PRO A 439 -6.18 -17.11 8.15
CA PRO A 439 -6.34 -15.97 9.05
C PRO A 439 -6.66 -14.68 8.28
N LYS A 440 -7.34 -13.74 8.95
CA LYS A 440 -7.77 -12.46 8.35
C LYS A 440 -6.60 -11.62 7.84
N TRP A 441 -5.47 -11.64 8.55
CA TRP A 441 -4.26 -10.92 8.17
C TRP A 441 -3.08 -11.88 8.08
N VAL A 442 -2.32 -11.74 7.02
CA VAL A 442 -1.13 -12.54 6.75
C VAL A 442 0.03 -11.66 6.29
N ILE A 443 1.24 -12.18 6.47
CA ILE A 443 2.46 -11.75 5.79
C ILE A 443 3.03 -12.94 5.03
N SER A 444 3.69 -12.69 3.90
CA SER A 444 4.34 -13.73 3.10
C SER A 444 5.77 -13.36 2.72
N ALA A 445 6.66 -14.35 2.58
CA ALA A 445 8.04 -14.10 2.14
C ALA A 445 8.08 -13.71 0.67
N GLU A 446 7.27 -14.37 -0.16
CA GLU A 446 7.25 -14.14 -1.61
C GLU A 446 5.85 -14.32 -2.21
N LEU A 447 5.62 -13.63 -3.32
CA LEU A 447 4.47 -13.82 -4.20
C LEU A 447 4.97 -14.43 -5.51
N ILE A 448 4.40 -15.57 -5.90
CA ILE A 448 4.72 -16.26 -7.16
C ILE A 448 3.48 -16.35 -8.04
N GLU A 449 3.63 -16.08 -9.33
CA GLU A 449 2.58 -16.25 -10.33
C GLU A 449 2.84 -17.50 -11.17
N THR A 450 1.97 -18.51 -11.02
CA THR A 450 1.94 -19.72 -11.85
C THR A 450 0.65 -19.76 -12.68
N SER A 451 -0.33 -20.59 -12.30
CA SER A 451 -1.69 -20.55 -12.84
C SER A 451 -2.53 -19.43 -12.21
N LYS A 452 -2.28 -19.15 -10.93
CA LYS A 452 -2.79 -18.01 -10.16
C LYS A 452 -1.62 -17.40 -9.39
N ARG A 453 -1.87 -16.25 -8.76
CA ARG A 453 -0.92 -15.67 -7.82
C ARG A 453 -1.07 -16.32 -6.46
N TYR A 454 0.05 -16.82 -5.94
CA TYR A 454 0.11 -17.51 -4.66
C TYR A 454 1.13 -16.84 -3.74
N ALA A 455 0.72 -16.63 -2.48
CA ALA A 455 1.61 -16.29 -1.39
C ALA A 455 2.27 -17.57 -0.85
N ARG A 456 3.59 -17.55 -0.74
CA ARG A 456 4.39 -18.67 -0.19
C ARG A 456 5.15 -18.22 1.05
N THR A 457 5.38 -19.18 1.95
CA THR A 457 5.96 -18.96 3.27
C THR A 457 5.18 -17.89 4.03
N VAL A 458 4.06 -18.29 4.60
CA VAL A 458 3.03 -17.39 5.14
C VAL A 458 3.03 -17.44 6.67
N ALA A 459 2.81 -16.30 7.32
CA ALA A 459 2.49 -16.23 8.74
C ALA A 459 1.21 -15.43 8.99
N LYS A 460 0.45 -15.84 9.99
CA LYS A 460 -0.61 -15.02 10.59
C LYS A 460 0.00 -13.79 11.27
N ILE A 461 -0.57 -12.61 11.07
CA ILE A 461 -0.16 -11.39 11.78
C ILE A 461 -1.35 -10.69 12.44
N SER A 462 -1.06 -9.77 13.36
CA SER A 462 -2.06 -8.87 13.94
C SER A 462 -1.92 -7.46 13.35
N PRO A 463 -3.03 -6.77 13.02
CA PRO A 463 -2.99 -5.46 12.35
C PRO A 463 -2.34 -4.36 13.20
N ASN A 464 -2.46 -4.43 14.52
CA ASN A 464 -1.85 -3.47 15.43
C ASN A 464 -0.31 -3.46 15.42
N TRP A 465 0.32 -4.48 14.84
CA TRP A 465 1.78 -4.53 14.68
C TRP A 465 2.27 -3.74 13.46
N ILE A 466 1.38 -3.47 12.50
CA ILE A 466 1.78 -2.95 11.19
C ILE A 466 2.11 -1.45 11.26
N GLU A 467 1.30 -0.65 11.97
CA GLU A 467 1.54 0.81 12.10
C GLU A 467 2.88 1.11 12.79
N PRO A 468 3.25 0.49 13.93
CA PRO A 468 4.56 0.71 14.56
C PRO A 468 5.76 0.27 13.70
N ALA A 469 5.58 -0.75 12.85
CA ALA A 469 6.65 -1.25 11.99
C ALA A 469 6.95 -0.34 10.79
N ALA A 470 6.03 0.57 10.44
CA ALA A 470 6.05 1.34 9.20
C ALA A 470 5.57 2.80 9.35
N PRO A 471 6.02 3.56 10.37
CA PRO A 471 5.46 4.89 10.66
C PRO A 471 5.66 5.90 9.51
N HIS A 472 6.69 5.73 8.69
CA HIS A 472 7.01 6.58 7.53
C HIS A 472 6.17 6.25 6.28
N LEU A 473 5.42 5.15 6.27
CA LEU A 473 4.65 4.69 5.11
C LEU A 473 3.14 4.79 5.32
N VAL A 474 2.68 4.84 6.57
CA VAL A 474 1.25 4.91 6.87
C VAL A 474 0.66 6.26 6.46
N LYS A 475 -0.54 6.22 5.89
CA LYS A 475 -1.35 7.40 5.60
C LYS A 475 -2.47 7.50 6.61
N LYS A 476 -2.55 8.64 7.30
CA LYS A 476 -3.55 8.94 8.32
C LYS A 476 -4.55 9.94 7.73
N THR A 477 -5.83 9.66 7.93
CA THR A 477 -6.94 10.55 7.55
C THR A 477 -7.85 10.72 8.74
N TRP A 478 -8.30 11.95 9.00
CA TRP A 478 -9.16 12.28 10.12
C TRP A 478 -10.56 12.68 9.62
N SER A 479 -11.59 12.30 10.37
CA SER A 479 -12.99 12.61 10.10
C SER A 479 -13.76 12.79 11.40
N ASP A 480 -15.01 13.25 11.29
CA ASP A 480 -15.94 13.45 12.43
C ASP A 480 -15.32 14.24 13.60
N PRO A 481 -14.75 15.44 13.37
CA PRO A 481 -14.23 16.27 14.44
C PRO A 481 -15.38 16.70 15.36
N ARG A 482 -15.22 16.47 16.67
CA ARG A 482 -16.25 16.73 17.67
C ARG A 482 -15.65 17.17 18.99
N TRP A 483 -16.34 18.02 19.71
CA TRP A 483 -15.97 18.32 21.09
C TRP A 483 -16.25 17.12 22.02
N SER A 484 -15.44 16.96 23.05
CA SER A 484 -15.67 16.01 24.14
C SER A 484 -15.45 16.71 25.46
N GLY A 485 -16.52 17.00 26.20
CA GLY A 485 -16.42 17.58 27.54
C GLY A 485 -15.64 16.70 28.53
N GLU A 486 -15.74 15.37 28.42
CA GLU A 486 -14.95 14.42 29.22
C GLU A 486 -13.44 14.56 28.99
N ALA A 487 -13.01 14.63 27.72
CA ALA A 487 -11.60 14.82 27.38
C ALA A 487 -11.16 16.29 27.50
N GLY A 488 -12.10 17.23 27.61
CA GLY A 488 -11.85 18.67 27.56
C GLY A 488 -11.13 19.12 26.28
N SER A 489 -11.35 18.44 25.15
CA SER A 489 -10.66 18.72 23.90
C SER A 489 -11.48 18.27 22.69
N ALA A 490 -11.17 18.84 21.52
CA ALA A 490 -11.67 18.32 20.26
C ALA A 490 -11.05 16.93 19.96
N MET A 491 -11.91 16.00 19.59
CA MET A 491 -11.58 14.62 19.24
C MET A 491 -11.97 14.36 17.78
N ALA A 492 -11.22 13.52 17.09
CA ALA A 492 -11.55 13.08 15.74
C ALA A 492 -11.41 11.57 15.59
N THR A 493 -12.07 11.03 14.57
CA THR A 493 -11.88 9.65 14.13
C THR A 493 -10.71 9.59 13.16
N GLU A 494 -9.66 8.87 13.52
CA GLU A 494 -8.52 8.58 12.67
C GLU A 494 -8.67 7.21 12.00
N LYS A 495 -8.45 7.20 10.69
CA LYS A 495 -8.27 6.00 9.88
C LYS A 495 -6.83 5.94 9.38
N VAL A 496 -6.20 4.77 9.55
CA VAL A 496 -4.81 4.53 9.14
C VAL A 496 -4.77 3.48 8.04
N THR A 497 -4.10 3.81 6.94
CA THR A 497 -3.93 2.94 5.78
C THR A 497 -2.46 2.74 5.43
N LEU A 498 -2.11 1.58 4.89
CA LEU A 498 -0.79 1.27 4.34
C LEU A 498 -0.98 0.56 3.01
N PHE A 499 -0.35 1.07 1.94
CA PHE A 499 -0.45 0.50 0.59
C PHE A 499 -1.88 0.22 0.10
N GLY A 500 -2.84 1.03 0.54
CA GLY A 500 -4.27 0.90 0.22
C GLY A 500 -5.06 -0.05 1.13
N LEU A 501 -4.40 -0.76 2.06
CA LEU A 501 -5.04 -1.58 3.06
C LEU A 501 -5.39 -0.75 4.29
N THR A 502 -6.60 -0.93 4.82
CA THR A 502 -7.03 -0.26 6.06
C THR A 502 -6.55 -1.09 7.26
N ILE A 503 -5.56 -0.58 7.98
CA ILE A 503 -5.00 -1.26 9.17
C ILE A 503 -5.80 -0.86 10.42
N VAL A 504 -6.08 0.44 10.57
CA VAL A 504 -6.89 0.98 11.65
C VAL A 504 -8.12 1.63 11.03
N PRO A 505 -9.31 1.02 11.13
CA PRO A 505 -10.52 1.56 10.50
C PRO A 505 -11.04 2.81 11.21
N ARG A 506 -10.95 2.83 12.55
CA ARG A 506 -11.44 3.92 13.40
C ARG A 506 -10.67 3.90 14.73
N ARG A 507 -9.95 4.97 15.03
CA ARG A 507 -9.31 5.25 16.31
C ARG A 507 -9.66 6.67 16.75
N SER A 508 -10.13 6.85 17.98
CA SER A 508 -10.37 8.20 18.51
C SER A 508 -9.03 8.84 18.87
N VAL A 509 -8.76 10.05 18.39
CA VAL A 509 -7.52 10.80 18.66
C VAL A 509 -7.83 12.25 19.04
N HIS A 510 -6.94 12.88 19.79
CA HIS A 510 -7.01 14.32 20.04
C HIS A 510 -6.75 15.09 18.75
N TYR A 511 -7.64 16.02 18.44
CA TYR A 511 -7.65 16.76 17.19
C TYR A 511 -6.93 18.11 17.28
N GLY A 512 -6.71 18.63 18.50
CA GLY A 512 -6.09 19.93 18.74
C GLY A 512 -4.77 20.19 18.01
N LYS A 513 -3.85 19.22 17.96
CA LYS A 513 -2.57 19.39 17.24
C LYS A 513 -2.68 19.15 15.73
N ILE A 514 -3.74 18.49 15.28
CA ILE A 514 -3.96 18.16 13.88
C ILE A 514 -4.57 19.36 13.16
N ASP A 515 -5.58 19.97 13.80
CA ASP A 515 -6.26 21.17 13.32
C ASP A 515 -6.62 22.05 14.54
N PRO A 516 -5.71 22.94 14.96
CA PRO A 516 -5.93 23.82 16.10
C PRO A 516 -7.11 24.78 15.89
N GLU A 517 -7.31 25.26 14.67
CA GLU A 517 -8.34 26.23 14.33
C GLU A 517 -9.73 25.63 14.49
N GLN A 518 -9.99 24.49 13.86
CA GLN A 518 -11.27 23.79 14.01
C GLN A 518 -11.48 23.32 15.45
N SER A 519 -10.41 22.88 16.13
CA SER A 519 -10.48 22.47 17.54
C SER A 519 -10.88 23.62 18.46
N ARG A 520 -10.36 24.82 18.20
CA ARG A 520 -10.74 26.04 18.91
C ARG A 520 -12.21 26.37 18.68
N THR A 521 -12.67 26.38 17.43
CA THR A 521 -14.08 26.61 17.11
C THR A 521 -14.99 25.63 17.86
N LEU A 522 -14.64 24.35 17.91
CA LEU A 522 -15.37 23.34 18.67
C LEU A 522 -15.35 23.61 20.19
N MET A 523 -14.21 24.02 20.74
CA MET A 523 -14.10 24.40 22.15
C MET A 523 -14.97 25.62 22.49
N LEU A 524 -14.95 26.66 21.65
CA LEU A 524 -15.73 27.86 21.87
C LEU A 524 -17.22 27.57 21.81
N GLN A 525 -17.68 26.89 20.75
CA GLN A 525 -19.08 26.56 20.54
C GLN A 525 -19.59 25.57 21.60
N TYR A 526 -19.02 24.36 21.65
CA TYR A 526 -19.57 23.30 22.49
C TYR A 526 -19.07 23.38 23.93
N GLY A 527 -17.80 23.70 24.12
CA GLY A 527 -17.21 23.81 25.45
C GLY A 527 -17.70 25.04 26.21
N LEU A 528 -17.60 26.24 25.62
CA LEU A 528 -17.88 27.49 26.33
C LEU A 528 -19.30 28.01 26.18
N VAL A 529 -19.85 28.02 24.96
CA VAL A 529 -21.21 28.53 24.70
C VAL A 529 -22.26 27.53 25.17
N GLU A 530 -22.16 26.27 24.77
CA GLU A 530 -23.11 25.22 25.22
C GLU A 530 -22.78 24.67 26.63
N GLY A 531 -21.59 25.00 27.16
CA GLY A 531 -21.21 24.68 28.53
C GLY A 531 -20.73 23.24 28.76
N ASP A 532 -20.42 22.47 27.71
CA ASP A 532 -19.85 21.11 27.82
C ASP A 532 -18.34 21.14 28.13
N ILE A 533 -17.89 22.00 29.04
CA ILE A 533 -16.49 22.04 29.49
C ILE A 533 -16.39 21.75 30.97
N ASN A 534 -15.67 20.69 31.32
CA ASN A 534 -15.45 20.33 32.72
C ASN A 534 -14.23 21.07 33.30
N LEU A 535 -14.37 22.38 33.48
CA LEU A 535 -13.38 23.25 34.09
C LEU A 535 -13.98 24.04 35.24
N GLN A 536 -13.28 24.06 36.38
CA GLN A 536 -13.63 24.88 37.54
C GLN A 536 -12.87 26.21 37.44
N ILE A 537 -13.48 27.20 36.79
CA ILE A 537 -12.93 28.55 36.59
C ILE A 537 -14.02 29.59 36.85
N ASP A 538 -13.67 30.68 37.55
CA ASP A 538 -14.61 31.70 38.03
C ASP A 538 -15.48 32.32 36.92
N PHE A 539 -14.93 32.63 35.74
CA PHE A 539 -15.69 33.25 34.66
C PHE A 539 -16.77 32.32 34.09
N LEU A 540 -16.56 30.99 34.11
CA LEU A 540 -17.55 30.03 33.60
C LEU A 540 -18.80 30.04 34.49
N ALA A 541 -18.60 29.98 35.81
CA ALA A 541 -19.69 30.07 36.77
C ALA A 541 -20.41 31.43 36.70
N HIS A 542 -19.66 32.51 36.49
CA HIS A 542 -20.21 33.84 36.26
C HIS A 542 -21.11 33.89 35.01
N ASN A 543 -20.61 33.40 33.87
CA ASN A 543 -21.33 33.49 32.59
C ASN A 543 -22.56 32.58 32.57
N GLN A 544 -22.48 31.37 33.13
CA GLN A 544 -23.64 30.50 33.29
C GLN A 544 -24.73 31.16 34.15
N LYS A 545 -24.34 31.81 35.26
CA LYS A 545 -25.28 32.55 36.09
C LYS A 545 -25.88 33.76 35.35
N PHE A 546 -25.06 34.50 34.61
CA PHE A 546 -25.50 35.65 33.81
C PHE A 546 -26.58 35.26 32.79
N ILE A 547 -26.37 34.19 32.02
CA ILE A 547 -27.36 33.68 31.07
C ILE A 547 -28.63 33.21 31.81
N HIS A 548 -28.49 32.46 32.90
CA HIS A 548 -29.63 31.99 33.69
C HIS A 548 -30.47 33.14 34.29
N ASP A 549 -29.83 34.19 34.78
CA ASP A 549 -30.51 35.37 35.33
C ASP A 549 -31.29 36.11 34.21
N LEU A 550 -30.75 36.17 32.99
CA LEU A 550 -31.44 36.74 31.82
C LEU A 550 -32.65 35.89 31.39
N GLU A 551 -32.52 34.56 31.38
CA GLU A 551 -33.65 33.64 31.10
C GLU A 551 -34.80 33.84 32.10
N GLN A 552 -34.50 34.00 33.39
CA GLN A 552 -35.51 34.29 34.40
C GLN A 552 -36.17 35.66 34.19
N GLN A 553 -35.41 36.67 33.75
CA GLN A 553 -35.95 38.00 33.44
C GLN A 553 -36.83 38.00 32.19
N GLN A 554 -36.44 37.30 31.13
CA GLN A 554 -37.25 37.10 29.93
C GLN A 554 -38.59 36.43 30.29
N ALA A 555 -38.57 35.36 31.09
CA ALA A 555 -39.78 34.66 31.52
C ALA A 555 -40.75 35.54 32.33
N ARG A 556 -40.23 36.53 33.08
CA ARG A 556 -41.04 37.47 33.88
C ARG A 556 -41.54 38.67 33.10
N SER A 557 -40.75 39.19 32.16
CA SER A 557 -41.03 40.43 31.43
C SER A 557 -41.66 40.22 30.05
N ARG A 558 -41.70 38.96 29.56
CA ARG A 558 -42.13 38.59 28.19
C ARG A 558 -41.38 39.35 27.08
N ARG A 559 -40.17 39.82 27.37
CA ARG A 559 -39.30 40.57 26.46
C ARG A 559 -38.25 39.64 25.86
N TYR A 560 -38.36 39.33 24.57
CA TYR A 560 -37.56 38.28 23.92
C TYR A 560 -36.15 38.72 23.46
N ASP A 561 -35.83 40.01 23.61
CA ASP A 561 -34.62 40.71 23.17
C ASP A 561 -33.47 40.67 24.20
N LEU A 562 -33.62 40.00 25.34
CA LEU A 562 -32.67 40.09 26.47
C LEU A 562 -31.56 39.02 26.47
N ILE A 563 -31.70 37.92 25.75
CA ILE A 563 -30.72 36.82 25.76
C ILE A 563 -29.77 36.95 24.56
N PRO A 564 -28.44 37.03 24.76
CA PRO A 564 -27.50 37.02 23.65
C PRO A 564 -27.53 35.68 22.91
N SER A 565 -27.62 35.72 21.58
CA SER A 565 -27.60 34.51 20.75
C SER A 565 -26.30 33.72 20.93
N GLN A 566 -26.32 32.43 20.60
CA GLN A 566 -25.11 31.61 20.64
C GLN A 566 -24.02 32.16 19.72
N GLU A 567 -24.35 32.77 18.57
CA GLU A 567 -23.34 33.39 17.70
C GLU A 567 -22.68 34.59 18.36
N LEU A 568 -23.44 35.41 19.10
CA LEU A 568 -22.90 36.54 19.85
C LEU A 568 -22.00 36.06 21.00
N GLN A 569 -22.42 35.02 21.73
CA GLN A 569 -21.60 34.40 22.77
C GLN A 569 -20.30 33.80 22.20
N PHE A 570 -20.39 33.14 21.04
CA PHE A 570 -19.22 32.63 20.32
C PHE A 570 -18.27 33.78 19.97
N ALA A 571 -18.77 34.84 19.31
CA ALA A 571 -17.97 36.00 18.91
C ALA A 571 -17.32 36.70 20.12
N PHE A 572 -18.03 36.76 21.26
CA PHE A 572 -17.48 37.28 22.51
C PHE A 572 -16.20 36.55 22.93
N TYR A 573 -16.25 35.21 22.95
CA TYR A 573 -15.08 34.40 23.29
C TYR A 573 -14.02 34.45 22.20
N ASP A 574 -14.43 34.39 20.92
CA ASP A 574 -13.54 34.36 19.77
C ASP A 574 -12.62 35.59 19.72
N GLN A 575 -13.16 36.77 20.00
CA GLN A 575 -12.40 38.02 20.04
C GLN A 575 -11.39 38.11 21.20
N ARG A 576 -11.58 37.32 22.26
CA ARG A 576 -10.84 37.48 23.54
C ARG A 576 -9.88 36.34 23.83
N ILE A 577 -10.18 35.14 23.34
CA ILE A 577 -9.38 33.93 23.54
C ILE A 577 -8.40 33.78 22.37
N PRO A 578 -7.08 33.73 22.60
CA PRO A 578 -6.07 33.59 21.55
C PRO A 578 -6.26 32.33 20.68
N GLU A 579 -5.67 32.37 19.48
CA GLU A 579 -5.74 31.28 18.50
C GLU A 579 -5.04 29.98 18.96
N ASP A 580 -4.03 30.08 19.83
CA ASP A 580 -3.29 28.93 20.37
C ASP A 580 -4.00 28.22 21.54
N VAL A 581 -5.19 28.70 21.91
CA VAL A 581 -6.03 28.14 22.97
C VAL A 581 -7.21 27.39 22.35
N TYR A 582 -7.10 26.06 22.30
CA TYR A 582 -8.04 25.20 21.57
C TYR A 582 -8.52 23.97 22.37
N ASP A 583 -8.13 23.87 23.63
CA ASP A 583 -8.57 22.82 24.55
C ASP A 583 -8.66 23.34 26.01
N ALA A 584 -9.24 22.55 26.89
CA ALA A 584 -9.41 22.91 28.29
C ALA A 584 -8.08 23.16 29.03
N VAL A 585 -7.01 22.45 28.63
CA VAL A 585 -5.68 22.55 29.25
C VAL A 585 -5.02 23.88 28.90
N SER A 586 -4.98 24.22 27.61
CA SER A 586 -4.50 25.48 27.09
C SER A 586 -5.33 26.66 27.61
N LEU A 587 -6.65 26.51 27.69
CA LEU A 587 -7.55 27.52 28.23
C LEU A 587 -7.26 27.82 29.69
N LYS A 588 -7.17 26.78 30.54
CA LYS A 588 -6.84 26.93 31.96
C LYS A 588 -5.47 27.58 32.16
N LYS A 589 -4.47 27.16 31.37
CA LYS A 589 -3.11 27.70 31.43
C LYS A 589 -3.09 29.19 31.07
N TRP A 590 -3.66 29.55 29.92
CA TRP A 590 -3.74 30.94 29.46
C TRP A 590 -4.55 31.81 30.43
N TRP A 591 -5.71 31.33 30.89
CA TRP A 591 -6.58 32.08 31.78
C TRP A 591 -5.91 32.44 33.10
N LYS A 592 -5.05 31.58 33.65
CA LYS A 592 -4.29 31.86 34.88
C LYS A 592 -3.41 33.11 34.75
N GLU A 593 -2.91 33.42 33.57
CA GLU A 593 -2.09 34.60 33.30
C GLU A 593 -2.95 35.80 32.91
N ALA A 594 -3.95 35.59 32.06
CA ALA A 594 -4.88 36.63 31.61
C ALA A 594 -5.67 37.22 32.78
N SER A 595 -6.21 36.38 33.67
CA SER A 595 -6.98 36.81 34.85
C SER A 595 -6.18 37.64 35.85
N ARG A 596 -4.85 37.52 35.90
CA ARG A 596 -4.01 38.38 36.75
C ARG A 596 -3.92 39.80 36.24
N LYS A 597 -4.01 39.99 34.93
CA LYS A 597 -3.99 41.31 34.28
C LYS A 597 -5.39 41.90 34.25
N THR A 598 -6.37 41.10 33.84
CA THR A 598 -7.76 41.53 33.67
C THR A 598 -8.70 40.41 34.16
N PRO A 599 -9.04 40.38 35.47
CA PRO A 599 -9.86 39.31 36.06
C PRO A 599 -11.23 39.12 35.41
N THR A 600 -11.80 40.20 34.87
CA THR A 600 -13.14 40.25 34.27
C THR A 600 -13.13 40.09 32.75
N LEU A 601 -11.98 39.77 32.13
CA LEU A 601 -11.84 39.73 30.66
C LEU A 601 -12.91 38.87 29.97
N LEU A 602 -13.24 37.72 30.56
CA LEU A 602 -14.22 36.76 30.03
C LEU A 602 -15.55 36.78 30.79
N ASN A 603 -15.79 37.76 31.67
CA ASN A 603 -17.08 37.89 32.36
C ASN A 603 -18.07 38.61 31.43
N MET A 604 -19.09 37.90 30.97
CA MET A 604 -20.15 38.44 30.10
C MET A 604 -20.97 39.53 30.80
N ARG A 605 -21.20 40.65 30.10
CA ARG A 605 -22.08 41.74 30.54
C ARG A 605 -23.04 42.11 29.41
N LEU A 606 -24.14 42.75 29.77
CA LEU A 606 -25.18 43.13 28.81
C LEU A 606 -24.64 44.08 27.71
N GLU A 607 -23.75 44.99 28.08
CA GLU A 607 -23.04 45.91 27.17
C GLU A 607 -22.07 45.22 26.20
N ASP A 608 -21.68 43.96 26.45
CA ASP A 608 -20.83 43.21 25.52
C ASP A 608 -21.63 42.66 24.32
N PHE A 609 -22.97 42.70 24.38
CA PHE A 609 -23.87 42.13 23.36
C PHE A 609 -24.86 43.13 22.78
N PHE A 610 -25.23 44.15 23.56
CA PHE A 610 -26.22 45.16 23.17
C PHE A 610 -25.61 46.54 23.34
N GLU A 611 -25.55 47.31 22.25
CA GLU A 611 -25.17 48.71 22.34
C GLU A 611 -26.25 49.50 23.11
N THR A 612 -25.78 50.29 24.06
CA THR A 612 -26.50 51.17 25.00
C THR A 612 -27.87 51.69 24.56
N GLN A 613 -28.89 51.40 25.39
CA GLN A 613 -30.24 52.01 25.45
C GLN A 613 -31.07 51.97 24.17
N ALA A 614 -32.20 51.25 24.24
CA ALA A 614 -33.35 51.44 23.37
C ALA A 614 -33.57 52.94 23.14
N GLU A 615 -33.31 53.40 21.92
CA GLU A 615 -33.76 54.71 21.45
C GLU A 615 -35.23 54.82 21.85
N ALA A 616 -35.59 55.91 22.54
CA ALA A 616 -36.97 56.18 22.86
C ALA A 616 -37.75 56.12 21.54
N ILE A 617 -38.59 55.09 21.39
CA ILE A 617 -39.44 54.91 20.22
C ILE A 617 -40.18 56.23 20.02
N ASP A 618 -39.98 56.87 18.87
CA ASP A 618 -40.71 58.08 18.54
C ASP A 618 -42.19 57.71 18.44
N GLU A 619 -43.00 58.12 19.43
CA GLU A 619 -44.45 57.86 19.47
C GLU A 619 -45.16 58.41 18.22
N SER A 620 -44.52 59.32 17.47
CA SER A 620 -45.03 59.79 16.19
C SER A 620 -44.81 58.79 15.05
N GLU A 621 -43.75 57.98 15.10
CA GLU A 621 -43.47 56.92 14.12
C GLU A 621 -44.18 55.60 14.45
N PHE A 622 -44.29 55.26 15.74
CA PHE A 622 -44.96 54.04 16.23
C PHE A 622 -46.00 54.38 17.31
N PRO A 623 -47.18 54.90 16.92
CA PRO A 623 -48.20 55.33 17.87
C PRO A 623 -48.88 54.15 18.57
N ASN A 624 -49.32 54.35 19.81
CA ASN A 624 -50.06 53.32 20.57
C ASN A 624 -51.53 53.16 20.11
N ALA A 625 -52.01 54.00 19.19
CA ALA A 625 -53.36 53.92 18.65
C ALA A 625 -53.47 54.47 17.23
N ILE A 626 -54.34 53.86 16.41
CA ILE A 626 -54.70 54.34 15.07
C ILE A 626 -56.01 55.12 15.11
N LYS A 627 -56.00 56.32 14.55
CA LYS A 627 -57.19 57.16 14.42
C LYS A 627 -57.92 56.89 13.11
N MET A 628 -59.22 56.57 13.19
CA MET A 628 -60.11 56.41 12.04
C MET A 628 -61.37 57.24 12.26
N GLY A 629 -61.57 58.28 11.46
CA GLY A 629 -62.65 59.25 11.68
C GLY A 629 -62.53 59.95 13.04
N LYS A 630 -63.54 59.76 13.90
CA LYS A 630 -63.58 60.31 15.27
C LYS A 630 -63.12 59.33 16.35
N MET A 631 -62.81 58.08 15.99
CA MET A 631 -62.43 57.03 16.94
C MET A 631 -60.94 56.74 16.91
N GLN A 632 -60.44 56.19 18.02
CA GLN A 632 -59.07 55.70 18.16
C GLN A 632 -59.12 54.23 18.57
N PHE A 633 -58.33 53.40 17.91
CA PHE A 633 -58.22 51.97 18.20
C PHE A 633 -56.79 51.67 18.67
N PRO A 634 -56.61 50.85 19.73
CA PRO A 634 -55.28 50.51 20.23
C PRO A 634 -54.49 49.69 19.21
N LEU A 635 -53.18 49.91 19.18
CA LEU A 635 -52.22 49.16 18.38
C LEU A 635 -51.30 48.34 19.30
N GLU A 636 -51.02 47.10 18.89
CA GLU A 636 -50.05 46.21 19.50
C GLU A 636 -48.99 45.84 18.46
N TYR A 637 -47.73 45.76 18.90
CA TYR A 637 -46.58 45.50 18.04
C TYR A 637 -45.91 44.19 18.47
N HIS A 638 -45.70 43.28 17.53
CA HIS A 638 -45.00 42.02 17.73
C HIS A 638 -44.00 41.84 16.59
N LEU A 639 -42.76 41.46 16.89
CA LEU A 639 -41.72 41.24 15.87
C LEU A 639 -41.16 39.85 16.03
N GLU A 640 -41.80 38.88 15.38
CA GLU A 640 -41.43 37.47 15.41
C GLU A 640 -41.74 36.84 14.04
N PRO A 641 -40.79 36.86 13.11
CA PRO A 641 -41.00 36.35 11.76
C PRO A 641 -41.55 34.92 11.74
N GLY A 642 -42.79 34.77 11.25
CA GLY A 642 -43.49 33.48 11.14
C GLY A 642 -44.50 33.18 12.26
N ALA A 643 -44.61 34.03 13.28
CA ALA A 643 -45.73 34.00 14.23
C ALA A 643 -47.02 34.56 13.61
N GLU A 644 -48.18 34.14 14.12
CA GLU A 644 -49.50 34.61 13.62
C GLU A 644 -49.73 36.11 13.91
N GLU A 645 -49.12 36.64 14.97
CA GLU A 645 -49.26 38.03 15.43
C GLU A 645 -48.13 38.94 14.92
N ASP A 646 -47.18 38.45 14.11
CA ASP A 646 -46.04 39.22 13.59
C ASP A 646 -46.49 40.48 12.83
N GLY A 647 -45.99 41.65 13.26
CA GLY A 647 -46.30 42.96 12.71
C GLY A 647 -47.14 43.85 13.64
N VAL A 648 -48.08 44.60 13.04
CA VAL A 648 -48.93 45.56 13.75
C VAL A 648 -50.36 45.03 13.82
N THR A 649 -50.84 44.81 15.04
CA THR A 649 -52.20 44.33 15.31
C THR A 649 -53.06 45.49 15.82
N VAL A 650 -54.30 45.58 15.31
CA VAL A 650 -55.30 46.57 15.77
C VAL A 650 -56.51 45.84 16.35
N SER A 651 -56.85 46.14 17.60
CA SER A 651 -58.03 45.55 18.26
C SER A 651 -59.26 46.44 18.04
N ILE A 652 -60.32 45.88 17.45
CA ILE A 652 -61.51 46.63 17.05
C ILE A 652 -62.75 46.03 17.74
N PRO A 653 -63.54 46.82 18.49
CA PRO A 653 -64.84 46.38 18.98
C PRO A 653 -65.77 46.04 17.81
N GLN A 654 -66.47 44.89 17.89
CA GLN A 654 -67.31 44.38 16.81
C GLN A 654 -68.36 45.39 16.31
N GLU A 655 -68.86 46.25 17.19
CA GLU A 655 -69.85 47.29 16.89
C GLU A 655 -69.28 48.43 16.00
N SER A 656 -67.96 48.58 15.97
CA SER A 656 -67.23 49.62 15.24
C SER A 656 -66.71 49.15 13.87
N LEU A 657 -67.00 47.90 13.48
CA LEU A 657 -66.48 47.30 12.25
C LEU A 657 -66.89 48.07 10.98
N ASN A 658 -68.10 48.62 10.96
CA ASN A 658 -68.62 49.42 9.85
C ASN A 658 -67.95 50.81 9.72
N GLN A 659 -67.12 51.20 10.69
CA GLN A 659 -66.42 52.49 10.70
C GLN A 659 -64.95 52.36 10.27
N LEU A 660 -64.50 51.16 9.91
CA LEU A 660 -63.15 50.93 9.40
C LEU A 660 -62.98 51.54 8.01
N SER A 661 -61.84 52.17 7.78
CA SER A 661 -61.43 52.64 6.46
C SER A 661 -60.32 51.73 5.96
N PRO A 662 -60.56 50.92 4.91
CA PRO A 662 -59.51 50.14 4.24
C PRO A 662 -58.36 51.02 3.77
N GLN A 663 -58.67 52.23 3.30
CA GLN A 663 -57.68 53.20 2.87
C GLN A 663 -56.75 53.57 4.02
N ARG A 664 -57.30 53.94 5.20
CA ARG A 664 -56.47 54.29 6.37
C ARG A 664 -55.66 53.12 6.90
N LEU A 665 -56.24 51.91 6.94
CA LEU A 665 -55.52 50.70 7.34
C LEU A 665 -54.35 50.38 6.41
N GLY A 666 -54.51 50.66 5.11
CA GLY A 666 -53.46 50.53 4.10
C GLY A 666 -52.21 51.38 4.37
N TRP A 667 -52.30 52.43 5.18
CA TRP A 667 -51.14 53.27 5.55
C TRP A 667 -50.31 52.70 6.71
N LEU A 668 -50.72 51.62 7.38
CA LEU A 668 -50.06 51.12 8.60
C LEU A 668 -49.77 52.26 9.61
N VAL A 669 -48.56 52.23 10.20
CA VAL A 669 -47.96 53.25 11.06
C VAL A 669 -46.79 53.93 10.32
N PRO A 670 -46.45 55.19 10.63
CA PRO A 670 -45.43 55.92 9.87
C PRO A 670 -44.06 55.22 9.82
N GLY A 671 -43.61 54.64 10.93
CA GLY A 671 -42.29 53.99 11.04
C GLY A 671 -42.12 52.75 10.15
N LEU A 672 -43.21 52.15 9.66
CA LEU A 672 -43.16 50.98 8.78
C LEU A 672 -43.36 51.30 7.29
N LEU A 673 -43.54 52.58 6.95
CA LEU A 673 -43.81 52.97 5.56
C LEU A 673 -42.62 52.75 4.64
N GLU A 674 -41.40 53.03 5.09
CA GLU A 674 -40.20 52.87 4.27
C GLU A 674 -39.99 51.40 3.88
N GLU A 675 -40.12 50.50 4.84
CA GLU A 675 -40.01 49.06 4.61
C GLU A 675 -41.12 48.54 3.70
N LYS A 676 -42.36 48.99 3.94
CA LYS A 676 -43.50 48.65 3.09
C LYS A 676 -43.28 49.07 1.65
N VAL A 677 -42.84 50.32 1.41
CA VAL A 677 -42.58 50.82 0.06
C VAL A 677 -41.38 50.08 -0.56
N ALA A 678 -40.32 49.81 0.19
CA ALA A 678 -39.17 49.06 -0.31
C ALA A 678 -39.56 47.62 -0.71
N ALA A 679 -40.41 46.96 0.09
CA ALA A 679 -40.97 45.65 -0.23
C ALA A 679 -41.87 45.69 -1.47
N MET A 680 -42.70 46.71 -1.62
CA MET A 680 -43.50 46.94 -2.83
C MET A 680 -42.61 47.14 -4.07
N ILE A 681 -41.55 47.96 -4.00
CA ILE A 681 -40.59 48.12 -5.10
C ILE A 681 -39.94 46.78 -5.45
N LYS A 682 -39.56 45.98 -4.44
CA LYS A 682 -38.96 44.65 -4.64
C LYS A 682 -39.93 43.66 -5.30
N SER A 683 -41.23 43.76 -5.04
CA SER A 683 -42.26 42.88 -5.61
C SER A 683 -42.67 43.25 -7.05
N LEU A 684 -42.30 44.45 -7.53
CA LEU A 684 -42.56 44.87 -8.91
C LEU A 684 -41.83 43.99 -9.94
N PRO A 685 -42.39 43.85 -11.16
CA PRO A 685 -41.71 43.20 -12.27
C PRO A 685 -40.32 43.79 -12.53
N LYS A 686 -39.36 42.94 -12.91
CA LYS A 686 -37.96 43.31 -13.12
C LYS A 686 -37.76 44.51 -14.08
N SER A 687 -38.63 44.67 -15.08
CA SER A 687 -38.61 45.79 -16.02
C SER A 687 -38.87 47.13 -15.35
N VAL A 688 -39.82 47.20 -14.41
CA VAL A 688 -40.17 48.41 -13.66
C VAL A 688 -39.19 48.65 -12.52
N ARG A 689 -38.87 47.59 -11.76
CA ARG A 689 -37.99 47.67 -10.59
C ARG A 689 -36.61 48.25 -10.91
N ARG A 690 -36.06 47.98 -12.10
CA ARG A 690 -34.74 48.51 -12.52
C ARG A 690 -34.63 50.03 -12.50
N MET A 691 -35.74 50.74 -12.69
CA MET A 691 -35.78 52.21 -12.69
C MET A 691 -35.86 52.80 -11.27
N LEU A 692 -36.00 51.95 -10.25
CA LEU A 692 -36.27 52.31 -8.85
C LEU A 692 -35.20 51.72 -7.89
N VAL A 693 -34.03 51.37 -8.42
CA VAL A 693 -32.89 50.86 -7.63
C VAL A 693 -31.89 52.00 -7.40
N PRO A 694 -31.39 52.19 -6.16
CA PRO A 694 -31.61 51.34 -4.98
C PRO A 694 -32.97 51.49 -4.31
N ALA A 695 -33.62 50.35 -4.03
CA ALA A 695 -34.98 50.30 -3.49
C ALA A 695 -35.12 50.96 -2.10
N PRO A 696 -34.18 50.78 -1.15
CA PRO A 696 -34.26 51.45 0.16
C PRO A 696 -34.18 52.98 0.05
N GLU A 697 -33.32 53.49 -0.82
CA GLU A 697 -33.13 54.93 -1.03
C GLU A 697 -34.34 55.56 -1.74
N THR A 698 -34.88 54.86 -2.75
CA THR A 698 -36.09 55.28 -3.45
C THR A 698 -37.30 55.28 -2.51
N ALA A 699 -37.42 54.28 -1.63
CA ALA A 699 -38.48 54.21 -0.64
C ALA A 699 -38.43 55.39 0.34
N LYS A 700 -37.25 55.74 0.87
CA LYS A 700 -37.04 56.93 1.71
C LYS A 700 -37.50 58.22 1.01
N GLN A 701 -37.12 58.39 -0.25
CA GLN A 701 -37.53 59.56 -1.04
C GLN A 701 -39.05 59.63 -1.26
N VAL A 702 -39.71 58.50 -1.52
CA VAL A 702 -41.16 58.44 -1.67
C VAL A 702 -41.84 58.81 -0.36
N VAL A 703 -41.49 58.13 0.75
CA VAL A 703 -42.13 58.33 2.06
C VAL A 703 -42.01 59.76 2.55
N SER A 704 -40.85 60.40 2.37
CA SER A 704 -40.62 61.81 2.75
C SER A 704 -41.55 62.82 2.06
N LYS A 705 -42.19 62.44 0.96
CA LYS A 705 -43.09 63.29 0.15
C LYS A 705 -44.56 62.93 0.33
N LEU A 706 -44.88 61.86 1.07
CA LEU A 706 -46.26 61.45 1.32
C LEU A 706 -46.87 62.24 2.47
N GLU A 707 -48.12 62.68 2.32
CA GLU A 707 -48.91 63.14 3.46
C GLU A 707 -49.59 61.95 4.14
N PHE A 708 -49.12 61.59 5.34
CA PHE A 708 -49.58 60.40 6.06
C PHE A 708 -51.11 60.34 6.23
N GLY A 709 -51.70 59.21 5.85
CA GLY A 709 -53.10 58.89 6.12
C GLY A 709 -54.13 59.62 5.25
N LYS A 710 -53.71 60.33 4.20
CA LYS A 710 -54.61 61.00 3.24
C LYS A 710 -54.70 60.22 1.93
N GLY A 711 -55.91 59.86 1.52
CA GLY A 711 -56.16 59.13 0.27
C GLY A 711 -55.78 57.65 0.33
N SER A 712 -55.74 57.00 -0.83
CA SER A 712 -55.30 55.61 -0.95
C SER A 712 -53.78 55.55 -0.92
N PHE A 713 -53.22 54.71 -0.04
CA PHE A 713 -51.77 54.52 0.07
C PHE A 713 -51.17 54.03 -1.26
N GLU A 714 -51.80 53.05 -1.89
CA GLU A 714 -51.29 52.41 -3.11
C GLU A 714 -51.31 53.36 -4.30
N GLU A 715 -52.38 54.16 -4.46
CA GLU A 715 -52.48 55.15 -5.54
C GLU A 715 -51.44 56.25 -5.37
N THR A 716 -51.28 56.76 -4.13
CA THR A 716 -50.32 57.83 -3.83
C THR A 716 -48.88 57.35 -4.03
N VAL A 717 -48.54 56.13 -3.58
CA VAL A 717 -47.21 55.54 -3.80
C VAL A 717 -46.97 55.28 -5.28
N ALA A 718 -47.96 54.78 -6.03
CA ALA A 718 -47.84 54.55 -7.46
C ALA A 718 -47.60 55.85 -8.26
N GLU A 719 -48.30 56.93 -7.90
CA GLU A 719 -48.10 58.25 -8.50
C GLU A 719 -46.67 58.77 -8.24
N MET A 720 -46.22 58.70 -6.99
CA MET A 720 -44.87 59.14 -6.60
C MET A 720 -43.76 58.31 -7.26
N LEU A 721 -43.93 56.98 -7.34
CA LEU A 721 -42.98 56.11 -8.03
C LEU A 721 -42.96 56.36 -9.55
N SER A 722 -44.11 56.68 -10.16
CA SER A 722 -44.18 57.04 -11.58
C SER A 722 -43.43 58.35 -11.84
N GLN A 723 -43.61 59.37 -11.00
CA GLN A 723 -42.87 60.63 -11.10
C GLN A 723 -41.35 60.47 -10.93
N ILE A 724 -40.91 59.52 -10.11
CA ILE A 724 -39.48 59.24 -9.88
C ILE A 724 -38.87 58.42 -11.04
N SER A 725 -39.63 57.50 -11.63
CA SER A 725 -39.13 56.61 -12.70
C SER A 725 -39.21 57.20 -14.11
N GLY A 726 -39.94 58.30 -14.31
CA GLY A 726 -40.04 59.02 -15.59
C GLY A 726 -41.23 58.55 -16.41
#